data_AF-A0A7V1MC58-F1
#
_entry.id   AF-A0A7V1MC58-F1
#
_cell.length_a   1.000
_cell.length_b   1.000
_cell.length_c   1.000
_cell.angle_alpha   90.00
_cell.angle_beta   90.00
_cell.angle_gamma   90.00
#
_symmetry.space_group_name_H-M   'P 1'
#
loop_
_entity.id
_entity.type
_entity.pdbx_description
1 polymer ?
#
loop_
_entity_poly.entity_id
_entity_poly.type
_entity_poly.pdbx_seq_one_letter_code
_entity_poly.pdbx_strand_id
1 'polypeptide(L)'
;MRHLVRNSCLVLALLVLLSAYIWPLSESIRQGKDLRGGFSLTYQLQIDPSQNAGEVMDTTITVLKDRVDPNGTLDLSIVPQGRDRLEITMPLPNERMKALRAEYLAMLDEIRQREITGRMLDRVLSMDRESRLPEIERLADGNERRLELLMRASKALDAEQDANDRLRAATEAGAPPEAIDAIVAEIAAASIEVDKAREELLSTVLVADELRRALELSDVDKYVLDDTSDEPFKIPSPRKKALEKLRAQHPDEVATIDRVEAKYDEYSKDRKTLGDPSDLIRLLQGSGVLEFRIAPGINDHPEEARLRQELRENGPKLSTARDARWFPLADPTSWVDRIQQAQFMTENPSAFFETRNFVVEEYNGTYYMLLWDTPNETLTQSPAQQNWRVARAFETADQNGRPAIGFRMDVNGGVLLGRLTERNVGKPMAVLLDNKVYTAPNLNSKISNSGIITGVDSAEERSNIIRTLNAGTLTATLSPQPISQSILGPELGQDNLNAGLEAGIVALVVVSLFMIFYYFTAGVVAVIALVCNAILILGMVALGNVAMTLPGIAGIILTFGMAVDANVLIFERIREERERGLDLRPAIKLGYSKALSSIVDGNVTNLIVTLVLANIGTQEIKGFAITLGIGVIGTLFSALVISRLIFGLLTEKVGMKTLPMLPTVVPALGRALEPKIDWLKYRVIFIVVSIAYVGLGIFMIIHEGPNLLDTEFRGGTAVTMQLKLDENGERMVMTRQQVLDRVKEIGEEAAPNSQLSELATAEVLPVDPQRDGVTSDTFRIKTLATDSESVSDHIQTEFADVLPTRPTLSFDGISTTDPRSAPVYPIISPKLGELIGMPTVAADVSDYDGGVVILMKNITPHTTELDLRERLDFMRRDQEFSDLITRKWDLVILEGTPEEVVSAAVVVVDEGLLVYQSRDRWEAEVAGREWKLVTQALQRSESLAGVDTFDAAVARSFRGKAVAAVSISFLLITIYIWVRFGSIRYSLAAIVALLHDVLTAVGLIALADMLYRSGTFGPIVQSLNIMPFKIDLSLIAALLTIIGYSLNDTIIIMDRIRENRGKLEYASRRIVNLSINQTISRTLITSSTTLIAVLILYIDGGEGVRAFSFTLLIGVLVGTYSSVAVAAPMVWSAKHDRTAKLEKAKESE
;
A
#
# COMPACT_ATOMS: atom_id res chain seq x y z
N MET A 1 9.37 4.62 -51.06
CA MET A 1 10.25 3.49 -50.65
C MET A 1 11.27 3.79 -49.54
N ARG A 2 12.40 4.52 -49.73
CA ARG A 2 13.41 4.73 -48.65
C ARG A 2 12.83 5.34 -47.36
N HIS A 3 12.00 6.38 -47.49
CA HIS A 3 11.32 7.00 -46.34
C HIS A 3 10.30 6.08 -45.66
N LEU A 4 9.62 5.22 -46.44
CA LEU A 4 8.64 4.25 -45.92
C LEU A 4 9.36 3.20 -45.05
N VAL A 5 10.43 2.60 -45.57
CA VAL A 5 11.23 1.58 -44.86
C VAL A 5 11.84 2.16 -43.58
N ARG A 6 12.43 3.37 -43.64
CA ARG A 6 12.97 4.05 -42.45
C ARG A 6 11.91 4.23 -41.38
N ASN A 7 10.73 4.75 -41.76
CA ASN A 7 9.66 4.99 -40.80
C ASN A 7 9.09 3.68 -40.24
N SER A 8 9.00 2.62 -41.05
CA SER A 8 8.62 1.28 -40.57
C SER A 8 9.61 0.74 -39.55
N CYS A 9 10.91 0.87 -39.80
CA CYS A 9 11.95 0.45 -38.86
C CYS A 9 11.89 1.24 -37.55
N LEU A 10 11.66 2.55 -37.60
CA LEU A 10 11.52 3.38 -36.39
C LEU A 10 10.31 2.98 -35.54
N VAL A 11 9.15 2.76 -36.17
CA VAL A 11 7.94 2.30 -35.45
C VAL A 11 8.15 0.91 -34.86
N LEU A 12 8.75 -0.01 -35.61
CA LEU A 12 9.04 -1.36 -35.12
C LEU A 12 10.03 -1.31 -33.95
N ALA A 13 11.10 -0.51 -34.04
CA ALA A 13 12.07 -0.34 -32.98
C ALA A 13 11.42 0.24 -31.71
N LEU A 14 10.56 1.25 -31.85
CA LEU A 14 9.81 1.81 -30.72
C LEU A 14 8.93 0.74 -30.05
N LEU A 15 8.18 -0.04 -30.83
CA LEU A 15 7.30 -1.08 -30.30
C LEU A 15 8.09 -2.21 -29.62
N VAL A 16 9.23 -2.60 -30.18
CA VAL A 16 10.13 -3.61 -29.57
C VAL A 16 10.71 -3.10 -28.26
N LEU A 17 11.19 -1.85 -28.22
CA LEU A 17 11.71 -1.23 -27.00
C LEU A 17 10.66 -1.17 -25.90
N LEU A 18 9.44 -0.73 -26.23
CA LEU A 18 8.33 -0.70 -25.26
C LEU A 18 7.93 -2.10 -24.83
N SER A 19 7.80 -3.06 -25.75
CA SER A 19 7.44 -4.45 -25.40
C SER A 19 8.49 -5.09 -24.49
N ALA A 20 9.77 -4.81 -24.72
CA ALA A 20 10.86 -5.29 -23.86
C ALA A 20 10.82 -4.65 -22.47
N TYR A 21 10.44 -3.37 -22.38
CA TYR A 21 10.30 -2.67 -21.10
C TYR A 21 9.09 -3.14 -20.29
N ILE A 22 8.00 -3.50 -20.98
CA ILE A 22 6.76 -3.97 -20.34
C ILE A 22 6.91 -5.40 -19.80
N TRP A 23 7.85 -6.22 -20.30
CA TRP A 23 7.93 -7.63 -19.93
C TRP A 23 8.82 -7.88 -18.69
N PRO A 24 8.32 -8.55 -17.62
CA PRO A 24 6.96 -9.07 -17.43
C PRO A 24 5.95 -8.00 -16.97
N LEU A 25 4.71 -8.07 -17.52
CA LEU A 25 3.66 -7.04 -17.33
C LEU A 25 3.27 -6.84 -15.85
N SER A 26 3.32 -7.91 -15.06
CA SER A 26 2.96 -7.91 -13.65
C SER A 26 3.95 -7.16 -12.76
N GLU A 27 5.22 -7.02 -13.18
CA GLU A 27 6.25 -6.34 -12.39
C GLU A 27 6.56 -4.92 -12.89
N SER A 28 6.31 -4.64 -14.17
CA SER A 28 6.67 -3.34 -14.79
C SER A 28 5.65 -2.23 -14.55
N ILE A 29 4.40 -2.57 -14.25
CA ILE A 29 3.33 -1.60 -14.01
C ILE A 29 3.12 -1.42 -12.52
N ARG A 30 3.31 -0.20 -12.04
CA ARG A 30 2.96 0.17 -10.67
C ARG A 30 1.45 0.06 -10.48
N GLN A 31 1.01 -0.90 -9.69
CA GLN A 31 -0.39 -1.06 -9.33
C GLN A 31 -0.80 0.00 -8.31
N GLY A 32 -1.97 0.59 -8.52
CA GLY A 32 -2.63 1.46 -7.56
C GLY A 32 -3.25 0.65 -6.41
N LYS A 33 -3.66 1.37 -5.36
CA LYS A 33 -4.27 0.80 -4.16
C LYS A 33 -5.45 -0.14 -4.47
N ASP A 34 -6.31 0.26 -5.40
CA ASP A 34 -7.52 -0.50 -5.78
C ASP A 34 -7.22 -1.88 -6.39
N LEU A 35 -5.98 -2.10 -6.85
CA LEU A 35 -5.56 -3.33 -7.52
C LEU A 35 -4.57 -4.15 -6.68
N ARG A 36 -3.69 -3.49 -5.92
CA ARG A 36 -2.69 -4.17 -5.10
C ARG A 36 -3.17 -4.44 -3.67
N GLY A 37 -4.23 -3.78 -3.24
CA GLY A 37 -4.54 -3.62 -1.83
C GLY A 37 -3.52 -2.72 -1.12
N GLY A 38 -3.88 -2.24 0.06
CA GLY A 38 -3.13 -1.19 0.73
C GLY A 38 -4.01 -0.26 1.50
N PHE A 39 -3.36 0.68 2.16
CA PHE A 39 -4.04 1.71 2.92
C PHE A 39 -3.64 3.10 2.44
N SER A 40 -4.62 3.99 2.43
CA SER A 40 -4.44 5.41 2.16
C SER A 40 -4.91 6.19 3.38
N LEU A 41 -4.05 7.08 3.87
CA LEU A 41 -4.31 7.93 5.02
C LEU A 41 -4.24 9.38 4.56
N THR A 42 -5.34 10.11 4.72
CA THR A 42 -5.35 11.55 4.48
C THR A 42 -5.23 12.29 5.79
N TYR A 43 -4.26 13.19 5.88
CA TYR A 43 -4.04 14.08 7.02
C TYR A 43 -4.29 15.53 6.66
N GLN A 44 -4.75 16.32 7.63
CA GLN A 44 -4.79 17.77 7.50
C GLN A 44 -3.50 18.40 8.04
N LEU A 45 -3.00 19.41 7.35
CA LEU A 45 -1.85 20.23 7.72
C LEU A 45 -2.36 21.59 8.20
N GLN A 46 -1.97 21.97 9.41
CA GLN A 46 -2.26 23.31 9.94
C GLN A 46 -1.22 24.33 9.47
N ILE A 47 -1.44 24.95 8.31
CA ILE A 47 -0.51 25.93 7.71
C ILE A 47 -0.83 27.34 8.21
N ASP A 48 0.20 28.10 8.60
CA ASP A 48 0.06 29.51 8.97
C ASP A 48 -0.41 30.34 7.76
N PRO A 49 -1.47 31.18 7.90
CA PRO A 49 -1.99 32.00 6.80
C PRO A 49 -0.96 32.94 6.14
N SER A 50 0.14 33.27 6.83
CA SER A 50 1.21 34.13 6.31
C SER A 50 2.18 33.43 5.36
N GLN A 51 2.15 32.10 5.29
CA GLN A 51 3.09 31.29 4.51
C GLN A 51 2.52 30.80 3.18
N ASN A 52 3.39 30.50 2.22
CA ASN A 52 2.96 29.89 0.97
C ASN A 52 2.67 28.41 1.19
N ALA A 53 1.38 28.06 1.16
CA ALA A 53 0.91 26.70 1.36
C ALA A 53 1.57 25.66 0.44
N GLY A 54 1.92 26.01 -0.82
CA GLY A 54 2.59 25.09 -1.73
C GLY A 54 4.01 24.75 -1.29
N GLU A 55 4.77 25.76 -0.88
CA GLU A 55 6.16 25.59 -0.42
C GLU A 55 6.21 24.83 0.92
N VAL A 56 5.30 25.15 1.84
CA VAL A 56 5.15 24.44 3.11
C VAL A 56 4.77 22.97 2.86
N MET A 57 3.88 22.72 1.91
CA MET A 57 3.46 21.38 1.53
C MET A 57 4.62 20.56 0.97
N ASP A 58 5.33 21.07 -0.04
CA ASP A 58 6.45 20.36 -0.67
C ASP A 58 7.58 20.08 0.34
N THR A 59 7.85 21.05 1.24
CA THR A 59 8.80 20.87 2.34
C THR A 59 8.33 19.78 3.30
N THR A 60 7.05 19.79 3.68
CA THR A 60 6.47 18.79 4.59
C THR A 60 6.48 17.40 3.97
N ILE A 61 6.18 17.26 2.68
CA ILE A 61 6.25 15.99 1.94
C ILE A 61 7.67 15.43 1.96
N THR A 62 8.66 16.27 1.62
CA THR A 62 10.07 15.86 1.59
C THR A 62 10.49 15.37 2.97
N VAL A 63 10.16 16.14 4.01
CA VAL A 63 10.40 15.79 5.41
C VAL A 63 9.74 14.47 5.79
N LEU A 64 8.45 14.28 5.49
CA LEU A 64 7.73 13.05 5.85
C LEU A 64 8.27 11.85 5.06
N LYS A 65 8.72 12.05 3.83
CA LYS A 65 9.34 11.01 3.03
C LYS A 65 10.70 10.60 3.61
N ASP A 66 11.57 11.56 3.89
CA ASP A 66 12.88 11.30 4.51
C ASP A 66 12.72 10.68 5.91
N ARG A 67 11.61 10.98 6.58
CA ARG A 67 11.25 10.45 7.90
C ARG A 67 10.81 8.99 7.87
N VAL A 68 9.84 8.68 7.00
CA VAL A 68 9.25 7.34 6.91
C VAL A 68 10.16 6.40 6.12
N ASP A 69 10.89 6.93 5.14
CA ASP A 69 11.73 6.20 4.22
C ASP A 69 13.04 6.94 3.90
N PRO A 70 13.95 7.10 4.88
CA PRO A 70 15.22 7.83 4.70
C PRO A 70 16.11 7.25 3.60
N ASN A 71 15.97 5.94 3.33
CA ASN A 71 16.77 5.22 2.35
C ASN A 71 16.08 5.10 0.97
N GLY A 72 14.85 5.62 0.80
CA GLY A 72 14.11 5.52 -0.46
C GLY A 72 13.70 4.10 -0.85
N THR A 73 13.61 3.21 0.13
CA THR A 73 13.32 1.78 -0.02
C THR A 73 11.82 1.46 -0.07
N LEU A 74 10.98 2.25 0.62
CA LEU A 74 9.55 2.03 0.70
C LEU A 74 8.82 2.59 -0.54
N ASP A 75 7.86 1.82 -1.07
CA ASP A 75 6.92 2.23 -2.10
C ASP A 75 5.80 3.10 -1.49
N LEU A 76 6.21 4.19 -0.85
CA LEU A 76 5.32 5.16 -0.22
C LEU A 76 5.00 6.30 -1.20
N SER A 77 3.72 6.61 -1.36
CA SER A 77 3.27 7.77 -2.14
C SER A 77 2.71 8.83 -1.20
N ILE A 78 3.39 9.97 -1.08
CA ILE A 78 2.89 11.13 -0.35
C ILE A 78 2.52 12.20 -1.37
N VAL A 79 1.23 12.52 -1.49
CA VAL A 79 0.70 13.42 -2.52
C VAL A 79 -0.13 14.52 -1.87
N PRO A 80 0.03 15.80 -2.29
CA PRO A 80 -0.79 16.88 -1.79
C PRO A 80 -2.24 16.77 -2.27
N GLN A 81 -3.17 16.94 -1.34
CA GLN A 81 -4.62 16.93 -1.57
C GLN A 81 -5.24 18.32 -1.36
N GLY A 82 -4.89 19.26 -2.23
CA GLY A 82 -5.32 20.66 -2.10
C GLY A 82 -4.24 21.51 -1.47
N ARG A 83 -4.62 22.50 -0.64
CA ARG A 83 -3.65 23.47 -0.07
C ARG A 83 -3.12 23.06 1.30
N ASP A 84 -3.86 22.22 2.04
CA ASP A 84 -3.65 21.98 3.46
C ASP A 84 -3.82 20.50 3.84
N ARG A 85 -3.69 19.56 2.88
CA ARG A 85 -3.86 18.13 3.15
C ARG A 85 -2.83 17.29 2.42
N LEU A 86 -2.47 16.18 3.03
CA LEU A 86 -1.60 15.16 2.46
C LEU A 86 -2.30 13.82 2.45
N GLU A 87 -2.27 13.16 1.31
CA GLU A 87 -2.62 11.75 1.19
C GLU A 87 -1.35 10.92 1.18
N ILE A 88 -1.30 9.92 2.04
CA ILE A 88 -0.19 9.01 2.20
C ILE A 88 -0.72 7.63 1.88
N THR A 89 -0.33 7.11 0.72
CA THR A 89 -0.70 5.77 0.27
C THR A 89 0.48 4.84 0.42
N MET A 90 0.23 3.67 1.00
CA MET A 90 1.20 2.59 1.03
C MET A 90 0.54 1.29 0.54
N PRO A 91 1.08 0.65 -0.50
CA PRO A 91 0.57 -0.62 -0.97
C PRO A 91 0.94 -1.74 -0.01
N LEU A 92 0.20 -2.85 -0.07
CA LEU A 92 0.57 -4.06 0.65
C LEU A 92 1.82 -4.74 0.05
N PRO A 93 2.54 -5.54 0.84
CA PRO A 93 3.62 -6.38 0.33
C PRO A 93 3.14 -7.24 -0.83
N ASN A 94 3.90 -7.26 -1.93
CA ASN A 94 3.60 -8.14 -3.06
C ASN A 94 3.89 -9.61 -2.71
N GLU A 95 3.29 -10.55 -3.44
CA GLU A 95 3.45 -12.00 -3.20
C GLU A 95 4.91 -12.46 -3.25
N ARG A 96 5.72 -11.87 -4.14
CA ARG A 96 7.16 -12.14 -4.22
C ARG A 96 7.90 -11.80 -2.92
N MET A 97 7.62 -10.65 -2.31
CA MET A 97 8.24 -10.27 -1.03
C MET A 97 7.78 -11.20 0.09
N LYS A 98 6.51 -11.62 0.09
CA LYS A 98 6.01 -12.62 1.06
C LYS A 98 6.74 -13.94 0.90
N ALA A 99 6.94 -14.41 -0.32
CA ALA A 99 7.68 -15.64 -0.61
C ALA A 99 9.16 -15.54 -0.18
N LEU A 100 9.86 -14.46 -0.56
CA LEU A 100 11.26 -14.22 -0.16
C LEU A 100 11.41 -14.18 1.38
N ARG A 101 10.46 -13.54 2.07
CA ARG A 101 10.42 -13.52 3.53
C ARG A 101 10.20 -14.92 4.10
N ALA A 102 9.28 -15.70 3.55
CA ALA A 102 9.00 -17.06 3.99
C ALA A 102 10.23 -17.98 3.81
N GLU A 103 10.92 -17.87 2.67
CA GLU A 103 12.17 -18.61 2.42
C GLU A 103 13.27 -18.24 3.41
N TYR A 104 13.48 -16.94 3.67
CA TYR A 104 14.44 -16.47 4.68
C TYR A 104 14.11 -17.02 6.07
N LEU A 105 12.85 -16.94 6.50
CA LEU A 105 12.41 -17.44 7.81
C LEU A 105 12.54 -18.96 7.92
N ALA A 106 12.27 -19.70 6.85
CA ALA A 106 12.45 -21.15 6.81
C ALA A 106 13.93 -21.54 7.03
N MET A 107 14.89 -20.80 6.45
CA MET A 107 16.31 -21.07 6.68
C MET A 107 16.76 -20.79 8.12
N LEU A 108 16.21 -19.76 8.76
CA LEU A 108 16.45 -19.53 10.19
C LEU A 108 15.84 -20.63 11.06
N ASP A 109 14.71 -21.20 10.64
CA ASP A 109 14.07 -22.31 11.34
C ASP A 109 14.89 -23.60 11.23
N GLU A 110 15.49 -23.87 10.06
CA GLU A 110 16.43 -25.00 9.88
C GLU A 110 17.63 -24.94 10.84
N ILE A 111 18.19 -23.74 11.07
CA ILE A 111 19.27 -23.56 12.05
C ILE A 111 18.77 -23.91 13.44
N ARG A 112 17.60 -23.39 13.81
CA ARG A 112 17.00 -23.60 15.13
C ARG A 112 16.71 -25.06 15.44
N GLN A 113 16.24 -25.81 14.45
CA GLN A 113 15.98 -27.25 14.62
C GLN A 113 17.25 -28.06 14.91
N ARG A 114 18.44 -27.52 14.62
CA ARG A 114 19.76 -28.14 14.87
C ARG A 114 20.51 -27.53 16.05
N GLU A 115 19.93 -26.54 16.72
CA GLU A 115 20.50 -25.94 17.93
C GLU A 115 20.54 -26.98 19.06
N ILE A 116 21.70 -27.09 19.73
CA ILE A 116 21.83 -27.88 20.95
C ILE A 116 21.77 -26.91 22.11
N THR A 117 20.86 -27.14 23.03
CA THR A 117 20.75 -26.34 24.25
C THR A 117 21.24 -27.10 25.46
N GLY A 118 21.61 -26.35 26.51
CA GLY A 118 22.12 -26.93 27.75
C GLY A 118 21.15 -27.97 28.33
N ARG A 119 19.84 -27.72 28.26
CA ARG A 119 18.81 -28.67 28.74
C ARG A 119 18.69 -29.93 27.91
N MET A 120 18.81 -29.83 26.57
CA MET A 120 18.87 -31.02 25.73
C MET A 120 20.08 -31.87 26.09
N LEU A 121 21.24 -31.24 26.29
CA LEU A 121 22.46 -31.93 26.69
C LEU A 121 22.30 -32.59 28.07
N ASP A 122 21.77 -31.87 29.06
CA ASP A 122 21.59 -32.38 30.42
C ASP A 122 20.62 -33.58 30.43
N ARG A 123 19.56 -33.55 29.61
CA ARG A 123 18.66 -34.69 29.40
C ARG A 123 19.40 -35.90 28.83
N VAL A 124 20.19 -35.72 27.77
CA VAL A 124 20.95 -36.82 27.15
C VAL A 124 21.98 -37.38 28.11
N LEU A 125 22.72 -36.51 28.80
CA LEU A 125 23.70 -36.92 29.81
C LEU A 125 23.05 -37.66 30.99
N SER A 126 21.79 -37.35 31.33
CA SER A 126 21.05 -38.09 32.37
C SER A 126 20.57 -39.49 31.95
N MET A 127 20.65 -39.85 30.66
CA MET A 127 20.25 -41.17 30.16
C MET A 127 21.22 -42.28 30.58
N ASP A 128 20.72 -43.52 30.57
CA ASP A 128 21.55 -44.72 30.76
C ASP A 128 22.55 -44.90 29.61
N ARG A 129 23.65 -45.62 29.87
CA ARG A 129 24.78 -45.74 28.93
C ARG A 129 24.39 -46.33 27.57
N GLU A 130 23.43 -47.26 27.52
CA GLU A 130 23.02 -47.90 26.27
C GLU A 130 22.11 -47.00 25.43
N SER A 131 21.22 -46.23 26.07
CA SER A 131 20.31 -45.30 25.37
C SER A 131 20.95 -43.96 24.98
N ARG A 132 22.09 -43.59 25.59
CA ARG A 132 22.74 -42.29 25.36
C ARG A 132 23.44 -42.17 24.01
N LEU A 133 24.08 -43.25 23.52
CA LEU A 133 24.90 -43.21 22.31
C LEU A 133 24.10 -42.86 21.02
N PRO A 134 22.92 -43.47 20.76
CA PRO A 134 22.12 -43.10 19.60
C PRO A 134 21.67 -41.63 19.63
N GLU A 135 21.42 -41.09 20.82
CA GLU A 135 20.97 -39.72 21.00
C GLU A 135 22.12 -38.70 20.88
N ILE A 136 23.34 -39.08 21.29
CA ILE A 136 24.56 -38.32 20.99
C ILE A 136 24.82 -38.26 19.48
N GLU A 137 24.67 -39.37 18.76
CA GLU A 137 24.82 -39.39 17.30
C GLU A 137 23.76 -38.52 16.62
N ARG A 138 22.52 -38.54 17.13
CA ARG A 138 21.44 -37.65 16.67
C ARG A 138 21.76 -36.18 16.91
N LEU A 139 22.21 -35.80 18.10
CA LEU A 139 22.56 -34.41 18.42
C LEU A 139 23.77 -33.92 17.63
N ALA A 140 24.73 -34.80 17.37
CA ALA A 140 25.89 -34.49 16.56
C ALA A 140 25.53 -34.08 15.12
N ASP A 141 24.40 -34.58 14.59
CA ASP A 141 23.86 -34.26 13.26
C ASP A 141 24.92 -34.34 12.13
N GLY A 142 25.82 -35.33 12.22
CA GLY A 142 26.90 -35.53 11.25
C GLY A 142 28.11 -34.57 11.38
N ASN A 143 28.13 -33.67 12.37
CA ASN A 143 29.28 -32.81 12.67
C ASN A 143 30.30 -33.57 13.54
N GLU A 144 31.49 -33.85 12.98
CA GLU A 144 32.54 -34.64 13.65
C GLU A 144 33.05 -34.00 14.94
N ARG A 145 33.22 -32.67 14.96
CA ARG A 145 33.70 -31.93 16.14
C ARG A 145 32.65 -31.95 17.26
N ARG A 146 31.38 -31.81 16.89
CA ARG A 146 30.25 -31.90 17.81
C ARG A 146 30.13 -33.30 18.42
N LEU A 147 30.29 -34.33 17.59
CA LEU A 147 30.33 -35.73 18.04
C LEU A 147 31.48 -35.98 19.02
N GLU A 148 32.67 -35.47 18.71
CA GLU A 148 33.85 -35.58 19.58
C GLU A 148 33.58 -34.97 20.97
N LEU A 149 33.03 -33.76 21.03
CA LEU A 149 32.72 -33.06 22.28
C LEU A 149 31.62 -33.77 23.08
N LEU A 150 30.55 -34.23 22.42
CA LEU A 150 29.49 -35.01 23.06
C LEU A 150 30.02 -36.34 23.63
N MET A 151 30.87 -37.04 22.88
CA MET A 151 31.51 -38.28 23.32
C MET A 151 32.48 -38.04 24.48
N ARG A 152 33.22 -36.92 24.46
CA ARG A 152 34.11 -36.49 25.55
C ARG A 152 33.32 -36.22 26.83
N ALA A 153 32.21 -35.49 26.73
CA ALA A 153 31.30 -35.24 27.85
C ALA A 153 30.71 -36.55 28.41
N SER A 154 30.22 -37.43 27.53
CA SER A 154 29.68 -38.73 27.94
C SER A 154 30.71 -39.60 28.67
N LYS A 155 31.95 -39.66 28.15
CA LYS A 155 33.02 -40.45 28.75
C LYS A 155 33.47 -39.90 30.11
N ALA A 156 33.53 -38.57 30.24
CA ALA A 156 33.85 -37.93 31.51
C ALA A 156 32.76 -38.21 32.56
N LEU A 157 31.49 -38.17 32.15
CA LEU A 157 30.36 -38.52 33.03
C LEU A 157 30.39 -39.98 33.46
N ASP A 158 30.69 -40.91 32.55
CA ASP A 158 30.81 -42.34 32.90
C ASP A 158 31.95 -42.57 33.91
N ALA A 159 33.08 -41.87 33.75
CA ALA A 159 34.19 -41.92 34.69
C ALA A 159 33.82 -41.35 36.08
N GLU A 160 33.02 -40.29 36.12
CA GLU A 160 32.47 -39.72 37.35
C GLU A 160 31.54 -40.71 38.06
N GLN A 161 30.64 -41.36 37.33
CA GLN A 161 29.75 -42.39 37.87
C GLN A 161 30.53 -43.60 38.42
N ASP A 162 31.51 -44.11 37.66
CA ASP A 162 32.36 -45.21 38.09
C ASP A 162 33.19 -44.85 39.34
N ALA A 163 33.64 -43.59 39.47
CA ALA A 163 34.34 -43.11 40.65
C ALA A 163 33.40 -42.97 41.86
N ASN A 164 32.16 -42.51 41.65
CA ASN A 164 31.12 -42.45 42.69
C ASN A 164 30.73 -43.84 43.22
N ASP A 165 30.61 -44.85 42.36
CA ASP A 165 30.33 -46.22 42.78
C ASP A 165 31.50 -46.82 43.56
N ARG A 166 32.75 -46.53 43.14
CA ARG A 166 33.96 -46.88 43.90
C ARG A 166 34.02 -46.19 45.26
N LEU A 167 33.62 -44.91 45.34
CA LEU A 167 33.54 -44.17 46.59
C LEU A 167 32.55 -44.80 47.56
N ARG A 168 31.36 -45.19 47.08
CA ARG A 168 30.34 -45.90 47.88
C ARG A 168 30.89 -47.22 48.41
N ALA A 169 31.46 -48.05 47.54
CA ALA A 169 32.05 -49.33 47.94
C ALA A 169 33.21 -49.18 48.93
N ALA A 170 34.09 -48.18 48.73
CA ALA A 170 35.21 -47.90 49.63
C ALA A 170 34.74 -47.39 51.01
N THR A 171 33.68 -46.59 51.03
CA THR A 171 33.07 -46.07 52.27
C THR A 171 32.39 -47.20 53.05
N GLU A 172 31.63 -48.07 52.37
CA GLU A 172 31.00 -49.25 52.97
C GLU A 172 32.02 -50.27 53.50
N ALA A 173 33.19 -50.38 52.85
CA ALA A 173 34.29 -51.23 53.27
C ALA A 173 35.19 -50.63 54.39
N GLY A 174 34.94 -49.38 54.82
CA GLY A 174 35.72 -48.72 55.86
C GLY A 174 37.16 -48.36 55.44
N ALA A 175 37.35 -47.96 54.17
CA ALA A 175 38.65 -47.59 53.63
C ALA A 175 39.30 -46.40 54.38
N PRO A 176 40.64 -46.32 54.42
CA PRO A 176 41.36 -45.22 55.05
C PRO A 176 41.06 -43.86 54.36
N PRO A 177 41.07 -42.73 55.09
CA PRO A 177 40.71 -41.41 54.57
C PRO A 177 41.48 -41.00 53.30
N GLU A 178 42.76 -41.35 53.21
CA GLU A 178 43.62 -41.04 52.07
C GLU A 178 43.14 -41.70 50.76
N ALA A 179 42.53 -42.89 50.84
CA ALA A 179 41.96 -43.58 49.68
C ALA A 179 40.61 -42.98 49.27
N ILE A 180 39.83 -42.47 50.24
CA ILE A 180 38.58 -41.75 49.99
C ILE A 180 38.88 -40.41 49.31
N ASP A 181 39.84 -39.65 49.82
CA ASP A 181 40.23 -38.34 49.26
C ASP A 181 40.74 -38.45 47.82
N ALA A 182 41.47 -39.52 47.50
CA ALA A 182 41.91 -39.80 46.13
C ALA A 182 40.73 -40.03 45.17
N ILE A 183 39.70 -40.78 45.58
CA ILE A 183 38.51 -41.03 44.76
C ILE A 183 37.66 -39.74 44.64
N VAL A 184 37.56 -38.92 45.69
CA VAL A 184 36.88 -37.62 45.64
C VAL A 184 37.58 -36.67 44.67
N ALA A 185 38.91 -36.67 44.61
CA ALA A 185 39.66 -35.90 43.63
C ALA A 185 39.41 -36.38 42.18
N GLU A 186 39.27 -37.70 41.96
CA GLU A 186 38.88 -38.25 40.65
C GLU A 186 37.47 -37.79 40.23
N ILE A 187 36.50 -37.80 41.15
CA ILE A 187 35.13 -37.30 40.90
C ILE A 187 35.16 -35.81 40.51
N ALA A 188 35.88 -35.00 41.29
CA ALA A 188 36.01 -33.56 41.00
C ALA A 188 36.65 -33.29 39.63
N ALA A 189 37.69 -34.05 39.26
CA ALA A 189 38.34 -33.93 37.97
C ALA A 189 37.42 -34.33 36.80
N ALA A 190 36.65 -35.41 36.96
CA ALA A 190 35.68 -35.88 35.96
C ALA A 190 34.52 -34.89 35.77
N SER A 191 33.97 -34.37 36.87
CA SER A 191 32.90 -33.35 36.85
C SER A 191 33.35 -32.05 36.13
N ILE A 192 34.56 -31.56 36.43
CA ILE A 192 35.14 -30.39 35.72
C ILE A 192 35.26 -30.66 34.22
N GLU A 193 35.60 -31.89 33.83
CA GLU A 193 35.76 -32.26 32.42
C GLU A 193 34.40 -32.33 31.69
N VAL A 194 33.33 -32.78 32.36
CA VAL A 194 31.95 -32.71 31.85
C VAL A 194 31.57 -31.25 31.60
N ASP A 195 31.80 -30.37 32.58
CA ASP A 195 31.46 -28.95 32.47
C ASP A 195 32.25 -28.27 31.34
N LYS A 196 33.55 -28.56 31.22
CA LYS A 196 34.38 -28.04 30.12
C LYS A 196 33.89 -28.50 28.75
N ALA A 197 33.61 -29.80 28.59
CA ALA A 197 33.13 -30.34 27.32
C ALA A 197 31.74 -29.76 26.96
N ARG A 198 30.89 -29.52 27.96
CA ARG A 198 29.58 -28.86 27.82
C ARG A 198 29.71 -27.41 27.38
N GLU A 199 30.55 -26.63 28.05
CA GLU A 199 30.79 -25.23 27.69
C GLU A 199 31.40 -25.10 26.28
N GLU A 200 32.37 -25.96 25.96
CA GLU A 200 32.99 -26.02 24.63
C GLU A 200 31.96 -26.40 23.56
N LEU A 201 31.11 -27.40 23.81
CA LEU A 201 30.03 -27.79 22.89
C LEU A 201 29.05 -26.65 22.65
N LEU A 202 28.52 -26.02 23.71
CA LEU A 202 27.55 -24.94 23.59
C LEU A 202 28.12 -23.72 22.86
N SER A 203 29.42 -23.46 23.01
CA SER A 203 30.10 -22.38 22.27
C SER A 203 30.18 -22.61 20.75
N THR A 204 30.06 -23.87 20.28
CA THR A 204 30.06 -24.20 18.84
C THR A 204 28.69 -24.01 18.17
N VAL A 205 27.60 -23.90 18.94
CA VAL A 205 26.23 -23.86 18.41
C VAL A 205 25.91 -22.47 17.87
N LEU A 206 25.60 -22.38 16.58
CA LEU A 206 25.09 -21.15 15.98
C LEU A 206 23.63 -20.94 16.41
N VAL A 207 23.34 -19.80 17.05
CA VAL A 207 21.99 -19.43 17.47
C VAL A 207 21.32 -18.58 16.39
N ALA A 208 20.16 -19.01 15.89
CA ALA A 208 19.41 -18.38 14.81
C ALA A 208 19.05 -16.92 15.11
N ASP A 209 18.71 -16.61 16.35
CA ASP A 209 18.42 -15.23 16.78
C ASP A 209 19.62 -14.32 16.78
N GLU A 210 20.80 -14.86 17.09
CA GLU A 210 22.03 -14.06 17.05
C GLU A 210 22.38 -13.69 15.61
N LEU A 211 22.30 -14.67 14.69
CA LEU A 211 22.47 -14.43 13.26
C LEU A 211 21.44 -13.43 12.72
N ARG A 212 20.17 -13.61 13.07
CA ARG A 212 19.11 -12.69 12.63
C ARG A 212 19.32 -11.26 13.15
N ARG A 213 19.63 -11.10 14.44
CA ARG A 213 19.93 -9.78 15.01
C ARG A 213 21.12 -9.14 14.32
N ALA A 214 22.15 -9.93 13.98
CA ALA A 214 23.29 -9.44 13.21
C ALA A 214 22.86 -8.93 11.82
N LEU A 215 22.01 -9.67 11.10
CA LEU A 215 21.51 -9.31 9.76
C LEU A 215 20.64 -8.04 9.74
N GLU A 216 19.90 -7.76 10.82
CA GLU A 216 19.07 -6.57 10.97
C GLU A 216 19.86 -5.29 11.26
N LEU A 217 21.16 -5.39 11.54
CA LEU A 217 22.03 -4.23 11.73
C LEU A 217 22.27 -3.49 10.40
N SER A 218 22.65 -2.21 10.52
CA SER A 218 23.01 -1.40 9.35
C SER A 218 24.22 -2.01 8.61
N ASP A 219 24.10 -2.10 7.29
CA ASP A 219 25.13 -2.59 6.36
C ASP A 219 26.02 -1.45 5.80
N VAL A 220 25.79 -0.20 6.21
CA VAL A 220 26.48 0.98 5.70
C VAL A 220 27.86 1.15 6.35
N ASP A 221 28.90 1.07 5.52
CA ASP A 221 30.27 1.38 5.94
C ASP A 221 30.47 2.90 6.12
N LYS A 222 31.29 3.29 7.09
CA LYS A 222 31.64 4.70 7.35
C LYS A 222 33.09 4.97 7.05
N TYR A 223 33.42 6.21 6.71
CA TYR A 223 34.77 6.61 6.27
C TYR A 223 35.22 7.86 7.02
N VAL A 224 36.45 7.85 7.50
CA VAL A 224 37.12 9.02 8.11
C VAL A 224 38.21 9.48 7.17
N LEU A 225 38.19 10.77 6.83
CA LEU A 225 39.17 11.44 5.99
C LEU A 225 40.16 12.21 6.89
N ASP A 226 41.41 12.34 6.46
CA ASP A 226 42.44 13.14 7.14
C ASP A 226 43.11 14.04 6.10
N ASP A 227 43.38 15.30 6.46
CA ASP A 227 44.05 16.26 5.58
C ASP A 227 45.47 15.82 5.16
N THR A 228 46.04 14.84 5.85
CA THR A 228 47.40 14.35 5.65
C THR A 228 47.51 13.06 4.81
N SER A 229 46.40 12.42 4.43
CA SER A 229 46.41 11.17 3.65
C SER A 229 45.27 11.15 2.62
N ASP A 230 45.59 10.76 1.37
CA ASP A 230 44.61 10.61 0.28
C ASP A 230 43.71 9.36 0.44
N GLU A 231 44.03 8.44 1.35
CA GLU A 231 43.25 7.21 1.56
C GLU A 231 42.36 7.30 2.82
N PRO A 232 41.02 7.16 2.69
CA PRO A 232 40.10 7.20 3.83
C PRO A 232 40.24 5.96 4.72
N PHE A 233 40.16 6.15 6.04
CA PHE A 233 40.04 5.04 6.99
C PHE A 233 38.60 4.54 7.04
N LYS A 234 38.43 3.26 6.73
CA LYS A 234 37.12 2.60 6.70
C LYS A 234 36.77 2.03 8.07
N ILE A 235 35.64 2.48 8.61
CA ILE A 235 34.97 1.85 9.75
C ILE A 235 33.93 0.87 9.19
N PRO A 236 34.10 -0.45 9.37
CA PRO A 236 33.17 -1.44 8.85
C PRO A 236 31.78 -1.28 9.46
N SER A 237 30.74 -1.59 8.67
CA SER A 237 29.35 -1.53 9.14
C SER A 237 29.09 -2.46 10.34
N PRO A 238 28.15 -2.11 11.23
CA PRO A 238 27.81 -2.94 12.38
C PRO A 238 27.40 -4.37 11.98
N ARG A 239 26.61 -4.51 10.90
CA ARG A 239 26.24 -5.81 10.34
C ARG A 239 27.47 -6.63 9.96
N LYS A 240 28.41 -6.02 9.23
CA LYS A 240 29.61 -6.71 8.76
C LYS A 240 30.47 -7.19 9.94
N LYS A 241 30.70 -6.33 10.95
CA LYS A 241 31.42 -6.73 12.17
C LYS A 241 30.73 -7.87 12.93
N ALA A 242 29.41 -7.79 13.10
CA ALA A 242 28.65 -8.82 13.79
C ALA A 242 28.70 -10.16 13.06
N LEU A 243 28.57 -10.16 11.73
CA LEU A 243 28.69 -11.36 10.92
C LEU A 243 30.12 -11.92 10.88
N GLU A 244 31.15 -11.07 10.83
CA GLU A 244 32.55 -11.51 10.93
C GLU A 244 32.85 -12.15 12.30
N LYS A 245 32.31 -11.58 13.38
CA LYS A 245 32.38 -12.16 14.72
C LYS A 245 31.71 -13.54 14.77
N LEU A 246 30.50 -13.66 14.24
CA LEU A 246 29.77 -14.94 14.16
C LEU A 246 30.53 -15.98 13.33
N ARG A 247 31.09 -15.60 12.17
CA ARG A 247 31.93 -16.49 11.36
C ARG A 247 33.17 -16.97 12.09
N ALA A 248 33.80 -16.10 12.89
CA ALA A 248 34.96 -16.45 13.69
C ALA A 248 34.62 -17.39 14.87
N GLN A 249 33.45 -17.20 15.49
CA GLN A 249 32.94 -18.05 16.57
C GLN A 249 32.45 -19.42 16.07
N HIS A 250 31.88 -19.47 14.86
CA HIS A 250 31.29 -20.68 14.27
C HIS A 250 31.94 -21.03 12.90
N PRO A 251 33.21 -21.45 12.87
CA PRO A 251 33.93 -21.75 11.63
C PRO A 251 33.29 -22.88 10.80
N ASP A 252 32.60 -23.81 11.47
CA ASP A 252 31.93 -24.95 10.83
C ASP A 252 30.58 -24.57 10.17
N GLU A 253 30.03 -23.39 10.49
CA GLU A 253 28.71 -22.92 10.02
C GLU A 253 28.79 -21.70 9.07
N VAL A 254 29.99 -21.31 8.63
CA VAL A 254 30.19 -20.14 7.74
C VAL A 254 29.34 -20.25 6.47
N ALA A 255 29.26 -21.44 5.86
CA ALA A 255 28.44 -21.67 4.66
C ALA A 255 26.93 -21.54 4.93
N THR A 256 26.47 -21.79 6.15
CA THR A 256 25.09 -21.57 6.58
C THR A 256 24.84 -20.07 6.77
N ILE A 257 25.74 -19.38 7.48
CA ILE A 257 25.68 -17.93 7.69
C ILE A 257 25.64 -17.18 6.35
N ASP A 258 26.51 -17.52 5.40
CA ASP A 258 26.59 -16.85 4.09
C ASP A 258 25.33 -17.09 3.24
N ARG A 259 24.71 -18.28 3.31
CA ARG A 259 23.46 -18.59 2.61
C ARG A 259 22.30 -17.77 3.17
N VAL A 260 22.18 -17.69 4.49
CA VAL A 260 21.13 -16.88 5.15
C VAL A 260 21.36 -15.40 4.88
N GLU A 261 22.59 -14.90 4.93
CA GLU A 261 22.91 -13.50 4.56
C GLU A 261 22.48 -13.20 3.13
N ALA A 262 22.84 -14.06 2.16
CA ALA A 262 22.46 -13.86 0.77
C ALA A 262 20.94 -13.80 0.56
N LYS A 263 20.18 -14.66 1.26
CA LYS A 263 18.71 -14.65 1.19
C LYS A 263 18.10 -13.46 1.91
N TYR A 264 18.64 -13.06 3.05
CA TYR A 264 18.24 -11.85 3.74
C TYR A 264 18.52 -10.61 2.89
N ASP A 265 19.63 -10.57 2.15
CA ASP A 265 19.96 -9.48 1.23
C ASP A 265 19.02 -9.42 0.02
N GLU A 266 18.53 -10.56 -0.47
CA GLU A 266 17.49 -10.62 -1.48
C GLU A 266 16.15 -10.10 -0.94
N TYR A 267 15.76 -10.54 0.26
CA TYR A 267 14.57 -10.08 0.96
C TYR A 267 14.61 -8.57 1.29
N SER A 268 15.74 -8.08 1.82
CA SER A 268 15.88 -6.70 2.29
C SER A 268 15.85 -5.68 1.15
N LYS A 269 16.36 -6.04 -0.04
CA LYS A 269 16.27 -5.21 -1.25
C LYS A 269 14.83 -5.04 -1.75
N ASP A 270 14.01 -6.06 -1.59
CA ASP A 270 12.60 -6.06 -2.02
C ASP A 270 11.63 -5.65 -0.91
N ARG A 271 12.12 -5.35 0.31
CA ARG A 271 11.32 -4.86 1.44
C ARG A 271 10.91 -3.40 1.21
N LYS A 272 9.82 -3.20 0.45
CA LYS A 272 9.31 -1.88 0.06
C LYS A 272 8.04 -1.45 0.79
N THR A 273 7.56 -2.19 1.78
CA THR A 273 6.27 -1.92 2.42
C THR A 273 6.32 -2.21 3.92
N LEU A 274 5.58 -1.46 4.73
CA LEU A 274 5.34 -1.78 6.13
C LEU A 274 4.23 -2.84 6.25
N GLY A 275 4.23 -3.60 7.35
CA GLY A 275 3.29 -4.71 7.56
C GLY A 275 1.90 -4.25 8.02
N ASP A 276 1.81 -3.14 8.74
CA ASP A 276 0.57 -2.66 9.37
C ASP A 276 0.35 -1.14 9.12
N PRO A 277 -0.89 -0.68 8.85
CA PRO A 277 -1.24 0.75 8.84
C PRO A 277 -0.81 1.51 10.10
N SER A 278 -0.91 0.88 11.26
CA SER A 278 -0.56 1.43 12.57
C SER A 278 0.93 1.72 12.67
N ASP A 279 1.79 0.95 11.99
CA ASP A 279 3.22 1.24 11.91
C ASP A 279 3.49 2.53 11.14
N LEU A 280 2.79 2.74 10.02
CA LEU A 280 2.92 3.99 9.28
C LEU A 280 2.41 5.17 10.10
N ILE A 281 1.26 5.01 10.77
CA ILE A 281 0.71 6.03 11.66
C ILE A 281 1.72 6.37 12.76
N ARG A 282 2.32 5.35 13.40
CA ARG A 282 3.36 5.51 14.42
C ARG A 282 4.60 6.21 13.88
N LEU A 283 5.09 5.86 12.69
CA LEU A 283 6.24 6.50 12.06
C LEU A 283 5.96 7.97 11.70
N LEU A 284 4.76 8.26 11.20
CA LEU A 284 4.31 9.61 10.89
C LEU A 284 4.17 10.48 12.15
N GLN A 285 3.67 9.90 13.25
CA GLN A 285 3.46 10.57 14.53
C GLN A 285 4.73 10.64 15.41
N GLY A 286 5.74 9.79 15.19
CA GLY A 286 6.74 9.43 16.21
C GLY A 286 8.22 9.66 15.91
N SER A 287 8.62 10.50 14.96
CA SER A 287 10.05 10.74 14.68
C SER A 287 10.37 12.22 14.48
N GLY A 288 11.60 12.61 14.85
CA GLY A 288 12.04 13.99 15.01
C GLY A 288 11.98 14.50 16.45
N VAL A 289 11.95 13.62 17.45
CA VAL A 289 11.89 14.02 18.87
C VAL A 289 13.30 14.33 19.36
N LEU A 290 13.53 15.60 19.67
CA LEU A 290 14.72 16.04 20.38
C LEU A 290 14.59 15.63 21.85
N GLU A 291 15.61 14.98 22.41
CA GLU A 291 15.75 14.73 23.84
C GLU A 291 17.08 15.27 24.35
N PHE A 292 17.11 15.63 25.63
CA PHE A 292 18.34 16.00 26.33
C PHE A 292 18.50 15.12 27.55
N ARG A 293 19.70 14.57 27.72
CA ARG A 293 20.03 13.69 28.85
C ARG A 293 21.42 14.01 29.37
N ILE A 294 21.63 13.93 30.67
CA ILE A 294 22.96 14.10 31.26
C ILE A 294 23.75 12.79 31.11
N ALA A 295 24.99 12.89 30.63
CA ALA A 295 25.88 11.75 30.58
C ALA A 295 26.63 11.61 31.92
N PRO A 296 26.67 10.42 32.55
CA PRO A 296 27.59 10.14 33.64
C PRO A 296 29.05 10.22 33.16
N GLY A 297 29.91 10.81 33.98
CA GLY A 297 31.36 10.68 33.84
C GLY A 297 31.85 9.30 34.31
N ILE A 298 33.14 9.07 34.15
CA ILE A 298 33.78 7.82 34.58
C ILE A 298 33.72 7.75 36.11
N ASN A 299 33.27 6.61 36.65
CA ASN A 299 33.03 6.35 38.07
C ASN A 299 31.89 7.16 38.71
N ASP A 300 31.09 7.92 37.94
CA ASP A 300 29.91 8.61 38.48
C ASP A 300 28.80 7.61 38.85
N HIS A 301 28.68 6.51 38.09
CA HIS A 301 27.73 5.45 38.36
C HIS A 301 28.41 4.32 39.16
N PRO A 302 27.91 3.96 40.36
CA PRO A 302 28.58 2.99 41.25
C PRO A 302 28.72 1.58 40.65
N GLU A 303 27.85 1.25 39.68
CA GLU A 303 27.83 -0.04 39.00
C GLU A 303 28.33 0.02 37.54
N GLU A 304 29.08 1.07 37.15
CA GLU A 304 29.54 1.26 35.76
C GLU A 304 30.20 0.01 35.17
N ALA A 305 31.14 -0.60 35.89
CA ALA A 305 31.86 -1.79 35.41
C ALA A 305 30.92 -2.97 35.12
N ARG A 306 29.90 -3.15 35.97
CA ARG A 306 28.85 -4.16 35.79
C ARG A 306 27.99 -3.86 34.57
N LEU A 307 27.57 -2.61 34.38
CA LEU A 307 26.76 -2.20 33.22
C LEU A 307 27.49 -2.34 31.89
N ARG A 308 28.80 -2.08 31.85
CA ARG A 308 29.64 -2.33 30.67
C ARG A 308 29.72 -3.82 30.34
N GLN A 309 29.92 -4.65 31.37
CA GLN A 309 29.91 -6.09 31.21
C GLN A 309 28.55 -6.60 30.72
N GLU A 310 27.46 -6.10 31.30
CA GLU A 310 26.09 -6.43 30.87
C GLU A 310 25.83 -6.06 29.42
N LEU A 311 26.29 -4.88 28.96
CA LEU A 311 26.15 -4.48 27.57
C LEU A 311 26.95 -5.40 26.63
N ARG A 312 28.18 -5.80 26.99
CA ARG A 312 29.00 -6.71 26.17
C ARG A 312 28.38 -8.10 26.04
N GLU A 313 27.79 -8.60 27.12
CA GLU A 313 27.23 -9.96 27.20
C GLU A 313 25.79 -10.03 26.68
N ASN A 314 24.96 -9.03 27.00
CA ASN A 314 23.52 -9.08 26.83
C ASN A 314 22.96 -7.97 25.92
N GLY A 315 23.75 -6.95 25.57
CA GLY A 315 23.29 -5.84 24.73
C GLY A 315 22.55 -4.73 25.51
N PRO A 316 22.09 -3.67 24.81
CA PRO A 316 21.67 -2.40 25.42
C PRO A 316 20.27 -2.41 26.04
N LYS A 317 19.41 -3.37 25.67
CA LYS A 317 18.03 -3.49 26.18
C LYS A 317 17.95 -4.21 27.52
N LEU A 318 18.98 -5.00 27.83
CA LEU A 318 19.08 -5.92 28.98
C LEU A 318 19.79 -5.31 30.20
N SER A 319 20.00 -3.99 30.20
CA SER A 319 20.62 -3.25 31.31
C SER A 319 19.74 -3.29 32.55
N THR A 320 20.31 -3.71 33.68
CA THR A 320 19.58 -3.84 34.95
C THR A 320 19.49 -2.53 35.76
N ALA A 321 20.19 -1.46 35.34
CA ALA A 321 20.10 -0.14 35.96
C ALA A 321 18.71 0.50 35.73
N ARG A 322 18.13 1.08 36.78
CA ARG A 322 16.82 1.77 36.74
C ARG A 322 16.94 3.27 36.51
N ASP A 323 18.13 3.80 36.70
CA ASP A 323 18.47 5.21 36.73
C ASP A 323 19.35 5.63 35.54
N ALA A 324 19.92 4.68 34.79
CA ALA A 324 20.70 4.94 33.59
C ALA A 324 20.42 3.91 32.48
N ARG A 325 20.56 4.33 31.22
CA ARG A 325 20.28 3.50 30.04
C ARG A 325 21.29 3.76 28.92
N TRP A 326 21.55 2.72 28.12
CA TRP A 326 22.43 2.78 26.94
C TRP A 326 21.71 3.33 25.72
N PHE A 327 22.33 4.31 25.05
CA PHE A 327 21.83 4.91 23.81
C PHE A 327 22.88 4.83 22.70
N PRO A 328 22.52 4.40 21.48
CA PRO A 328 23.46 4.29 20.38
C PRO A 328 23.97 5.67 19.93
N LEU A 329 25.23 5.75 19.53
CA LEU A 329 25.77 6.93 18.82
C LEU A 329 25.18 6.99 17.41
N ALA A 330 24.70 8.17 17.01
CA ALA A 330 24.17 8.40 15.66
C ALA A 330 25.26 8.23 14.60
N ASP A 331 26.41 8.86 14.87
CA ASP A 331 27.59 8.73 14.07
C ASP A 331 28.86 8.62 14.93
N PRO A 332 29.60 7.51 14.89
CA PRO A 332 30.90 7.41 15.53
C PRO A 332 31.97 8.27 14.84
N THR A 333 31.84 8.57 13.53
CA THR A 333 32.88 9.34 12.82
C THR A 333 32.94 10.80 13.26
N SER A 334 31.85 11.38 13.74
CA SER A 334 31.84 12.73 14.29
C SER A 334 32.63 12.93 15.60
N TRP A 335 33.07 11.84 16.24
CA TRP A 335 33.83 11.90 17.49
C TRP A 335 35.35 11.89 17.27
N VAL A 336 35.80 11.75 16.02
CA VAL A 336 37.21 11.60 15.63
C VAL A 336 37.58 12.62 14.55
N ASP A 337 38.67 13.38 14.76
CA ASP A 337 39.14 14.37 13.78
C ASP A 337 40.26 13.82 12.87
N ARG A 338 40.83 12.65 13.16
CA ARG A 338 42.00 12.09 12.48
C ARG A 338 41.91 10.57 12.32
N ILE A 339 42.57 10.01 11.31
CA ILE A 339 42.60 8.56 11.07
C ILE A 339 43.15 7.80 12.29
N GLN A 340 44.19 8.31 12.95
CA GLN A 340 44.77 7.67 14.15
C GLN A 340 43.76 7.59 15.31
N GLN A 341 42.88 8.58 15.44
CA GLN A 341 41.83 8.59 16.45
C GLN A 341 40.73 7.60 16.08
N ALA A 342 40.36 7.50 14.80
CA ALA A 342 39.41 6.51 14.31
C ALA A 342 39.91 5.07 14.50
N GLN A 343 41.22 4.84 14.27
CA GLN A 343 41.89 3.57 14.58
C GLN A 343 41.82 3.27 16.07
N PHE A 344 42.23 4.20 16.93
CA PHE A 344 42.20 3.99 18.38
C PHE A 344 40.77 3.75 18.92
N MET A 345 39.77 4.49 18.44
CA MET A 345 38.36 4.26 18.78
C MET A 345 37.87 2.88 18.33
N THR A 346 38.32 2.40 17.18
CA THR A 346 37.93 1.09 16.64
C THR A 346 38.61 -0.06 17.39
N GLU A 347 39.87 0.11 17.79
CA GLU A 347 40.66 -0.89 18.52
C GLU A 347 40.32 -0.95 20.01
N ASN A 348 40.09 0.21 20.64
CA ASN A 348 39.75 0.31 22.06
C ASN A 348 38.73 1.43 22.31
N PRO A 349 37.43 1.16 22.05
CA PRO A 349 36.35 2.15 22.20
C PRO A 349 36.28 2.75 23.61
N SER A 350 36.33 1.91 24.64
CA SER A 350 36.19 2.34 26.04
C SER A 350 37.31 3.32 26.40
N ALA A 351 38.57 2.96 26.14
CA ALA A 351 39.71 3.83 26.43
C ALA A 351 39.66 5.14 25.64
N PHE A 352 39.21 5.10 24.38
CA PHE A 352 39.05 6.29 23.55
C PHE A 352 38.05 7.29 24.15
N PHE A 353 36.88 6.83 24.60
CA PHE A 353 35.85 7.69 25.18
C PHE A 353 36.14 8.07 26.64
N GLU A 354 36.90 7.25 27.38
CA GLU A 354 37.38 7.58 28.73
C GLU A 354 38.27 8.83 28.73
N THR A 355 39.13 9.01 27.71
CA THR A 355 39.92 10.25 27.59
C THR A 355 39.06 11.53 27.52
N ARG A 356 37.78 11.38 27.19
CA ARG A 356 36.78 12.45 27.06
C ARG A 356 35.76 12.44 28.20
N ASN A 357 35.96 11.62 29.22
CA ASN A 357 35.07 11.43 30.37
C ASN A 357 33.66 10.96 30.00
N PHE A 358 33.55 10.04 29.02
CA PHE A 358 32.28 9.40 28.67
C PHE A 358 32.31 7.90 28.94
N VAL A 359 31.19 7.39 29.42
CA VAL A 359 30.94 5.96 29.54
C VAL A 359 30.36 5.45 28.22
N VAL A 360 31.23 4.97 27.33
CA VAL A 360 30.85 4.39 26.04
C VAL A 360 31.44 3.00 25.90
N GLU A 361 30.67 2.08 25.33
CA GLU A 361 31.06 0.70 25.10
C GLU A 361 30.51 0.22 23.75
N GLU A 362 31.16 -0.78 23.14
CA GLU A 362 30.78 -1.31 21.84
C GLU A 362 30.07 -2.67 21.97
N TYR A 363 29.00 -2.83 21.20
CA TYR A 363 28.27 -4.08 21.09
C TYR A 363 27.83 -4.30 19.63
N ASN A 364 28.26 -5.40 19.02
CA ASN A 364 27.97 -5.80 17.64
C ASN A 364 28.19 -4.68 16.60
N GLY A 365 29.33 -4.00 16.72
CA GLY A 365 29.78 -2.89 15.88
C GLY A 365 29.08 -1.55 16.14
N THR A 366 28.14 -1.49 17.08
CA THR A 366 27.44 -0.26 17.46
C THR A 366 27.98 0.26 18.79
N TYR A 367 28.28 1.55 18.83
CA TYR A 367 28.79 2.22 20.04
C TYR A 367 27.62 2.79 20.84
N TYR A 368 27.56 2.49 22.13
CA TYR A 368 26.51 2.93 23.03
C TYR A 368 27.08 3.82 24.13
N MET A 369 26.46 4.98 24.35
CA MET A 369 26.75 5.86 25.47
C MET A 369 25.74 5.63 26.60
N LEU A 370 26.24 5.46 27.82
CA LEU A 370 25.39 5.41 29.01
C LEU A 370 24.90 6.82 29.32
N LEU A 371 23.61 7.00 29.57
CA LEU A 371 23.00 8.28 29.95
C LEU A 371 22.06 8.09 31.13
N TRP A 372 21.95 9.10 32.00
CA TRP A 372 20.96 9.08 33.09
C TRP A 372 19.52 9.08 32.52
N ASP A 373 18.61 8.38 33.20
CA ASP A 373 17.18 8.23 32.87
C ASP A 373 16.26 8.67 34.02
N THR A 374 16.76 9.56 34.88
CA THR A 374 16.03 10.10 36.03
C THR A 374 15.38 11.45 35.71
N PRO A 375 14.27 11.83 36.37
CA PRO A 375 13.51 13.03 36.01
C PRO A 375 14.25 14.37 36.11
N ASN A 376 15.36 14.46 36.88
CA ASN A 376 16.14 15.70 37.02
C ASN A 376 17.33 15.79 36.07
N GLU A 377 17.59 14.72 35.31
CA GLU A 377 18.75 14.51 34.45
C GLU A 377 18.31 14.30 32.99
N THR A 378 17.01 14.40 32.72
CA THR A 378 16.42 14.20 31.40
C THR A 378 15.40 15.27 31.06
N LEU A 379 15.26 15.54 29.77
CA LEU A 379 14.17 16.27 29.17
C LEU A 379 13.70 15.50 27.94
N THR A 380 12.55 14.82 28.08
CA THR A 380 11.97 13.93 27.07
C THR A 380 10.56 14.40 26.69
N GLN A 381 9.93 13.75 25.70
CA GLN A 381 8.52 13.97 25.32
C GLN A 381 7.56 12.97 26.00
N SER A 382 7.93 12.41 27.15
CA SER A 382 7.08 11.49 27.92
C SER A 382 5.71 12.12 28.25
N PRO A 383 4.60 11.36 28.38
CA PRO A 383 3.26 11.91 28.67
C PRO A 383 3.19 12.84 29.90
N ALA A 384 4.07 12.61 30.88
CA ALA A 384 4.21 13.46 32.07
C ALA A 384 4.93 14.80 31.82
N GLN A 385 5.67 14.93 30.71
CA GLN A 385 6.47 16.10 30.30
C GLN A 385 6.01 16.72 28.96
N GLN A 386 4.95 16.18 28.32
CA GLN A 386 4.38 16.69 27.07
C GLN A 386 3.87 18.13 27.23
N ASN A 387 4.65 19.11 26.74
CA ASN A 387 4.18 20.47 26.38
C ASN A 387 5.30 21.40 25.84
N TRP A 388 6.39 20.89 25.26
CA TRP A 388 7.49 21.73 24.77
C TRP A 388 7.91 21.38 23.34
N ARG A 389 8.44 22.36 22.59
CA ARG A 389 8.88 22.18 21.19
C ARG A 389 10.11 23.02 20.81
N VAL A 390 10.79 22.64 19.72
CA VAL A 390 11.92 23.39 19.13
C VAL A 390 11.39 24.47 18.19
N ALA A 391 11.20 25.71 18.64
CA ALA A 391 10.69 26.80 17.81
C ALA A 391 11.45 27.05 16.48
N ARG A 392 12.76 26.79 16.42
CA ARG A 392 13.57 26.93 15.19
C ARG A 392 14.93 26.24 15.32
N ALA A 393 15.45 25.68 14.24
CA ALA A 393 16.85 25.29 14.04
C ALA A 393 17.46 26.02 12.83
N PHE A 394 18.76 26.32 12.85
CA PHE A 394 19.45 27.06 11.79
C PHE A 394 20.95 26.73 11.78
N GLU A 395 21.59 26.88 10.63
CA GLU A 395 23.05 26.75 10.53
C GLU A 395 23.72 27.95 11.22
N THR A 396 24.74 27.66 12.02
CA THR A 396 25.55 28.65 12.74
C THR A 396 27.01 28.17 12.74
N ALA A 397 27.89 28.93 13.37
CA ALA A 397 29.22 28.45 13.74
C ALA A 397 29.33 28.32 15.26
N ASP A 398 30.20 27.41 15.71
CA ASP A 398 30.62 27.31 17.09
C ASP A 398 31.61 28.45 17.47
N GLN A 399 32.13 28.42 18.70
CA GLN A 399 33.07 29.44 19.20
C GLN A 399 34.42 29.46 18.46
N ASN A 400 34.73 28.38 17.73
CA ASN A 400 35.97 28.21 16.96
C ASN A 400 35.77 28.46 15.46
N GLY A 401 34.57 28.87 15.04
CA GLY A 401 34.24 29.10 13.64
C GLY A 401 33.93 27.82 12.84
N ARG A 402 33.81 26.66 13.50
CA ARG A 402 33.40 25.41 12.85
C ARG A 402 31.90 25.42 12.61
N PRO A 403 31.40 24.84 11.51
CA PRO A 403 29.96 24.72 11.26
C PRO A 403 29.24 24.00 12.39
N ALA A 404 28.08 24.50 12.79
CA ALA A 404 27.27 23.96 13.88
C ALA A 404 25.78 24.22 13.63
N ILE A 405 24.91 23.60 14.43
CA ILE A 405 23.45 23.77 14.32
C ILE A 405 22.95 24.53 15.54
N GLY A 406 22.44 25.74 15.35
CA GLY A 406 21.78 26.50 16.39
C GLY A 406 20.31 26.10 16.50
N PHE A 407 19.78 26.00 17.72
CA PHE A 407 18.36 25.78 17.95
C PHE A 407 17.78 26.75 18.98
N ARG A 408 16.48 27.02 18.87
CA ARG A 408 15.69 27.80 19.82
C ARG A 408 14.43 27.02 20.19
N MET A 409 14.11 26.96 21.47
CA MET A 409 12.92 26.33 22.03
C MET A 409 11.76 27.31 22.16
N ASP A 410 10.56 26.77 22.31
CA ASP A 410 9.39 27.53 22.76
C ASP A 410 9.52 27.94 24.24
N VAL A 411 8.56 28.75 24.72
CA VAL A 411 8.62 29.32 26.07
C VAL A 411 8.64 28.24 27.15
N ASN A 412 7.82 27.19 26.99
CA ASN A 412 7.75 26.11 27.98
C ASN A 412 9.00 25.22 27.94
N GLY A 413 9.49 24.87 26.74
CA GLY A 413 10.74 24.16 26.57
C GLY A 413 11.93 24.90 27.17
N GLY A 414 11.95 26.23 27.04
CA GLY A 414 12.99 27.04 27.66
C GLY A 414 12.99 27.03 29.19
N VAL A 415 11.82 26.87 29.82
CA VAL A 415 11.72 26.71 31.28
C VAL A 415 12.20 25.33 31.71
N LEU A 416 11.80 24.28 31.00
CA LEU A 416 12.20 22.90 31.31
C LEU A 416 13.70 22.68 31.08
N LEU A 417 14.23 23.14 29.95
CA LEU A 417 15.67 23.11 29.67
C LEU A 417 16.46 23.96 30.68
N GLY A 418 15.90 25.11 31.07
CA GLY A 418 16.46 25.93 32.14
C GLY A 418 16.58 25.19 33.48
N ARG A 419 15.59 24.38 33.86
CA ARG A 419 15.63 23.57 35.09
C ARG A 419 16.62 22.41 35.01
N LEU A 420 16.67 21.74 33.86
CA LEU A 420 17.63 20.66 33.59
C LEU A 420 19.07 21.18 33.68
N THR A 421 19.36 22.28 32.99
CA THR A 421 20.74 22.79 32.89
C THR A 421 21.21 23.50 34.17
N GLU A 422 20.33 24.17 34.91
CA GLU A 422 20.67 24.84 36.18
C GLU A 422 21.29 23.91 37.22
N ARG A 423 20.83 22.66 37.27
CA ARG A 423 21.28 21.66 38.26
C ARG A 423 22.48 20.84 37.80
N ASN A 424 22.83 20.93 36.51
CA ASN A 424 23.82 20.07 35.86
C ASN A 424 24.96 20.87 35.20
N VAL A 425 25.17 22.12 35.62
CA VAL A 425 26.33 22.93 35.18
C VAL A 425 27.63 22.19 35.50
N GLY A 426 28.53 22.12 34.54
CA GLY A 426 29.80 21.39 34.59
C GLY A 426 29.71 19.94 34.11
N LYS A 427 28.51 19.39 33.91
CA LYS A 427 28.31 18.02 33.41
C LYS A 427 28.09 17.98 31.89
N PRO A 428 28.44 16.87 31.21
CA PRO A 428 28.10 16.67 29.81
C PRO A 428 26.60 16.43 29.61
N MET A 429 26.02 17.12 28.63
CA MET A 429 24.62 16.96 28.23
C MET A 429 24.54 16.39 26.82
N ALA A 430 24.12 15.13 26.70
CA ALA A 430 23.83 14.49 25.45
C ALA A 430 22.59 15.10 24.79
N VAL A 431 22.71 15.39 23.50
CA VAL A 431 21.63 15.78 22.61
C VAL A 431 21.27 14.58 21.75
N LEU A 432 20.04 14.10 21.91
CA LEU A 432 19.54 12.92 21.21
C LEU A 432 18.48 13.33 20.21
N LEU A 433 18.51 12.68 19.06
CA LEU A 433 17.41 12.73 18.09
C LEU A 433 17.01 11.29 17.81
N ASP A 434 15.75 10.97 18.07
CA ASP A 434 15.19 9.62 17.91
C ASP A 434 16.00 8.54 18.65
N ASN A 435 16.32 8.81 19.92
CA ASN A 435 17.13 7.95 20.80
C ASN A 435 18.57 7.70 20.35
N LYS A 436 19.09 8.43 19.36
CA LYS A 436 20.50 8.38 18.96
C LYS A 436 21.26 9.60 19.44
N VAL A 437 22.43 9.38 20.04
CA VAL A 437 23.30 10.46 20.56
C VAL A 437 24.09 11.07 19.42
N TYR A 438 23.92 12.37 19.18
CA TYR A 438 24.71 13.11 18.20
C TYR A 438 25.93 13.78 18.85
N THR A 439 25.72 14.43 19.98
CA THR A 439 26.72 15.28 20.64
C THR A 439 26.51 15.23 22.15
N ALA A 440 27.57 15.39 22.95
CA ALA A 440 27.45 15.51 24.40
C ALA A 440 28.38 16.59 25.00
N PRO A 441 28.20 17.88 24.66
CA PRO A 441 29.06 18.94 25.17
C PRO A 441 28.88 19.18 26.69
N ASN A 442 29.92 19.71 27.34
CA ASN A 442 29.83 20.15 28.73
C ASN A 442 28.97 21.41 28.89
N LEU A 443 28.09 21.41 29.89
CA LEU A 443 27.27 22.56 30.25
C LEU A 443 28.09 23.63 30.98
N ASN A 444 28.47 24.71 30.30
CA ASN A 444 29.25 25.79 30.91
C ASN A 444 28.42 26.74 31.80
N SER A 445 27.13 26.88 31.50
CA SER A 445 26.20 27.76 32.21
C SER A 445 24.76 27.30 32.03
N LYS A 446 23.83 27.81 32.84
CA LYS A 446 22.39 27.59 32.65
C LYS A 446 21.96 28.09 31.26
N ILE A 447 21.25 27.23 30.52
CA ILE A 447 20.71 27.54 29.20
C ILE A 447 19.19 27.57 29.34
N SER A 448 18.57 28.69 28.94
CA SER A 448 17.12 28.82 28.94
C SER A 448 16.53 28.29 27.64
N ASN A 449 16.49 29.08 26.56
CA ASN A 449 15.69 28.75 25.38
C ASN A 449 16.48 28.55 24.07
N SER A 450 17.82 28.56 24.07
CA SER A 450 18.59 28.36 22.84
C SER A 450 19.92 27.68 23.09
N GLY A 451 20.33 26.77 22.20
CA GLY A 451 21.60 26.06 22.27
C GLY A 451 22.23 25.85 20.89
N ILE A 452 23.42 25.24 20.88
CA ILE A 452 24.17 24.89 19.68
C ILE A 452 24.54 23.40 19.76
N ILE A 453 24.37 22.69 18.65
CA ILE A 453 24.74 21.28 18.43
C ILE A 453 25.98 21.27 17.53
N THR A 454 27.08 20.68 18.00
CA THR A 454 28.40 20.66 17.35
C THR A 454 28.80 19.24 16.93
N GLY A 455 29.73 19.06 15.98
CA GLY A 455 30.18 17.71 15.56
C GLY A 455 29.31 17.09 14.47
N VAL A 456 28.87 17.91 13.51
CA VAL A 456 28.21 17.43 12.28
C VAL A 456 28.94 18.11 11.12
N ASP A 457 29.91 17.43 10.53
CA ASP A 457 30.84 18.04 9.56
C ASP A 457 30.32 17.99 8.12
N SER A 458 29.52 16.98 7.79
CA SER A 458 28.85 16.89 6.49
C SER A 458 27.81 18.01 6.33
N ALA A 459 27.93 18.80 5.26
CA ALA A 459 26.96 19.84 4.93
C ALA A 459 25.57 19.26 4.62
N GLU A 460 25.53 18.07 4.01
CA GLU A 460 24.30 17.34 3.70
C GLU A 460 23.62 16.86 4.99
N GLU A 461 24.39 16.32 5.93
CA GLU A 461 23.88 15.85 7.22
C GLU A 461 23.43 17.00 8.13
N ARG A 462 24.18 18.12 8.19
CA ARG A 462 23.71 19.33 8.89
C ARG A 462 22.40 19.83 8.31
N SER A 463 22.31 19.89 6.99
CA SER A 463 21.09 20.31 6.32
C SER A 463 19.92 19.37 6.63
N ASN A 464 20.17 18.05 6.65
CA ASN A 464 19.18 17.04 7.07
C ASN A 464 18.75 17.22 8.52
N ILE A 465 19.66 17.38 9.47
CA ILE A 465 19.32 17.56 10.89
C ILE A 465 18.60 18.90 11.11
N ILE A 466 19.02 19.99 10.47
CA ILE A 466 18.30 21.27 10.52
C ILE A 466 16.90 21.12 9.95
N ARG A 467 16.74 20.40 8.83
CA ARG A 467 15.43 20.05 8.27
C ARG A 467 14.63 19.22 9.27
N THR A 468 15.20 18.19 9.87
CA THR A 468 14.54 17.30 10.84
C THR A 468 14.16 18.00 12.14
N LEU A 469 14.99 18.89 12.69
CA LEU A 469 14.68 19.65 13.91
C LEU A 469 13.66 20.75 13.66
N ASN A 470 13.77 21.44 12.52
CA ASN A 470 12.70 22.32 12.06
C ASN A 470 11.44 21.54 11.68
N ALA A 471 11.54 20.25 11.36
CA ALA A 471 10.41 19.37 11.10
C ALA A 471 9.86 18.67 12.35
N GLY A 472 10.61 18.61 13.45
CA GLY A 472 10.10 18.37 14.80
C GLY A 472 9.12 19.47 15.22
N THR A 473 9.18 20.61 14.52
CA THR A 473 8.08 21.55 14.34
C THR A 473 7.61 21.53 12.89
N LEU A 474 6.96 20.46 12.44
CA LEU A 474 6.30 20.47 11.12
C LEU A 474 5.69 21.86 10.92
N THR A 475 6.16 22.60 9.90
CA THR A 475 5.76 24.01 9.74
C THR A 475 4.23 24.13 9.70
N ALA A 476 3.59 23.02 9.33
CA ALA A 476 2.23 22.69 9.66
C ALA A 476 2.11 21.32 10.37
N THR A 477 1.56 21.27 11.59
CA THR A 477 1.30 19.99 12.28
C THR A 477 0.28 19.15 11.54
N LEU A 478 0.59 17.86 11.34
CA LEU A 478 -0.39 16.86 10.90
C LEU A 478 -1.50 16.73 11.95
N SER A 479 -2.73 16.48 11.51
CA SER A 479 -3.81 16.09 12.42
C SER A 479 -3.41 14.82 13.20
N PRO A 480 -3.74 14.70 14.50
CA PRO A 480 -3.36 13.53 15.30
C PRO A 480 -3.89 12.24 14.69
N GLN A 481 -5.12 12.25 14.20
CA GLN A 481 -5.73 11.15 13.46
C GLN A 481 -5.90 11.52 11.99
N PRO A 482 -5.87 10.55 11.07
CA PRO A 482 -6.21 10.80 9.67
C PRO A 482 -7.67 11.27 9.57
N ILE A 483 -7.92 12.26 8.71
CA ILE A 483 -9.27 12.78 8.41
C ILE A 483 -10.01 11.93 7.36
N SER A 484 -9.27 11.04 6.69
CA SER A 484 -9.83 10.00 5.86
C SER A 484 -8.89 8.81 5.86
N GLN A 485 -9.46 7.62 5.99
CA GLN A 485 -8.74 6.36 5.99
C GLN A 485 -9.42 5.47 4.95
N SER A 486 -8.64 4.82 4.11
CA SER A 486 -9.13 3.82 3.19
C SER A 486 -8.22 2.62 3.27
N ILE A 487 -8.72 1.49 3.76
CA ILE A 487 -8.02 0.20 3.81
C ILE A 487 -8.70 -0.72 2.80
N LEU A 488 -7.91 -1.35 1.92
CA LEU A 488 -8.39 -2.37 1.00
C LEU A 488 -7.51 -3.62 1.13
N GLY A 489 -8.15 -4.76 1.33
CA GLY A 489 -7.49 -6.06 1.38
C GLY A 489 -6.86 -6.47 0.05
N PRO A 490 -5.81 -7.30 0.07
CA PRO A 490 -5.09 -7.70 -1.13
C PRO A 490 -5.92 -8.61 -2.05
N GLU A 491 -6.80 -9.45 -1.49
CA GLU A 491 -7.69 -10.33 -2.27
C GLU A 491 -8.66 -9.51 -3.14
N LEU A 492 -9.39 -8.56 -2.53
CA LEU A 492 -10.29 -7.68 -3.27
C LEU A 492 -9.57 -6.90 -4.38
N GLY A 493 -8.35 -6.42 -4.11
CA GLY A 493 -7.53 -5.76 -5.14
C GLY A 493 -7.17 -6.70 -6.29
N GLN A 494 -6.75 -7.92 -5.97
CA GLN A 494 -6.34 -8.91 -6.97
C GLN A 494 -7.54 -9.39 -7.82
N ASP A 495 -8.71 -9.59 -7.22
CA ASP A 495 -9.93 -9.97 -7.92
C ASP A 495 -10.35 -8.88 -8.91
N ASN A 496 -10.33 -7.62 -8.46
CA ASN A 496 -10.55 -6.44 -9.29
C ASN A 496 -9.57 -6.33 -10.46
N LEU A 497 -8.28 -6.60 -10.21
CA LEU A 497 -7.25 -6.62 -11.25
C LEU A 497 -7.51 -7.73 -12.28
N ASN A 498 -7.83 -8.94 -11.82
CA ASN A 498 -8.08 -10.09 -12.68
C ASN A 498 -9.31 -9.85 -13.56
N ALA A 499 -10.43 -9.42 -12.96
CA ALA A 499 -11.66 -9.08 -13.67
C ALA A 499 -11.42 -7.98 -14.72
N GLY A 500 -10.71 -6.91 -14.34
CA GLY A 500 -10.34 -5.84 -15.26
C GLY A 500 -9.48 -6.31 -16.44
N LEU A 501 -8.49 -7.17 -16.19
CA LEU A 501 -7.63 -7.73 -17.25
C LEU A 501 -8.40 -8.68 -18.19
N GLU A 502 -9.21 -9.57 -17.63
CA GLU A 502 -10.06 -10.49 -18.42
C GLU A 502 -11.03 -9.70 -19.30
N ALA A 503 -11.78 -8.75 -18.72
CA ALA A 503 -12.69 -7.88 -19.46
C ALA A 503 -11.96 -7.12 -20.57
N GLY A 504 -10.74 -6.64 -20.31
CA GLY A 504 -9.92 -5.95 -21.31
C GLY A 504 -9.48 -6.85 -22.47
N ILE A 505 -9.08 -8.09 -22.19
CA ILE A 505 -8.73 -9.07 -23.24
C ILE A 505 -9.96 -9.44 -24.06
N VAL A 506 -11.09 -9.74 -23.41
CA VAL A 506 -12.35 -10.07 -24.09
C VAL A 506 -12.81 -8.90 -24.96
N ALA A 507 -12.79 -7.66 -24.44
CA ALA A 507 -13.11 -6.46 -25.20
C ALA A 507 -12.21 -6.29 -26.42
N LEU A 508 -10.89 -6.46 -26.27
CA LEU A 508 -9.93 -6.38 -27.37
C LEU A 508 -10.23 -7.41 -28.46
N VAL A 509 -10.49 -8.66 -28.09
CA VAL A 509 -10.79 -9.75 -29.04
C VAL A 509 -12.11 -9.51 -29.76
N VAL A 510 -13.19 -9.21 -29.03
CA VAL A 510 -14.52 -9.03 -29.62
C VAL A 510 -14.56 -7.81 -30.54
N VAL A 511 -13.97 -6.67 -30.13
CA VAL A 511 -13.85 -5.48 -30.99
C VAL A 511 -13.01 -5.77 -32.23
N SER A 512 -11.92 -6.55 -32.09
CA SER A 512 -11.09 -6.96 -33.23
C SER A 512 -11.85 -7.82 -34.23
N LEU A 513 -12.63 -8.80 -33.74
CA LEU A 513 -13.47 -9.66 -34.58
C LEU A 513 -14.53 -8.84 -35.31
N PHE A 514 -15.20 -7.91 -34.61
CA PHE A 514 -16.15 -7.00 -35.23
C PHE A 514 -15.51 -6.17 -36.35
N MET A 515 -14.31 -5.64 -36.12
CA MET A 515 -13.59 -4.85 -37.12
C MET A 515 -13.16 -5.66 -38.34
N ILE A 516 -12.65 -6.87 -38.14
CA ILE A 516 -12.29 -7.78 -39.24
C ILE A 516 -13.54 -8.15 -40.05
N PHE A 517 -14.65 -8.45 -39.38
CA PHE A 517 -15.90 -8.82 -40.04
C PHE A 517 -16.48 -7.66 -40.87
N TYR A 518 -16.48 -6.44 -40.34
CA TYR A 518 -17.05 -5.29 -41.03
C TYR A 518 -16.16 -4.74 -42.16
N TYR A 519 -14.84 -4.65 -41.92
CA TYR A 519 -13.91 -3.97 -42.83
C TYR A 519 -12.94 -4.90 -43.58
N PHE A 520 -13.02 -6.21 -43.39
CA PHE A 520 -12.15 -7.22 -44.01
C PHE A 520 -10.66 -6.87 -43.87
N THR A 521 -9.97 -6.61 -44.99
CA THR A 521 -8.54 -6.27 -45.01
C THR A 521 -8.23 -4.95 -44.29
N ALA A 522 -9.11 -3.94 -44.43
CA ALA A 522 -8.95 -2.69 -43.66
C ALA A 522 -9.17 -2.95 -42.16
N GLY A 523 -10.05 -3.90 -41.82
CA GLY A 523 -10.25 -4.38 -40.46
C GLY A 523 -8.98 -4.97 -39.85
N VAL A 524 -8.28 -5.83 -40.58
CA VAL A 524 -6.97 -6.38 -40.14
C VAL A 524 -5.95 -5.25 -39.90
N VAL A 525 -5.91 -4.23 -40.76
CA VAL A 525 -5.04 -3.07 -40.55
C VAL A 525 -5.41 -2.32 -39.26
N ALA A 526 -6.70 -2.12 -39.00
CA ALA A 526 -7.17 -1.50 -37.77
C ALA A 526 -6.84 -2.34 -36.52
N VAL A 527 -6.94 -3.67 -36.60
CA VAL A 527 -6.56 -4.56 -35.49
C VAL A 527 -5.07 -4.51 -35.20
N ILE A 528 -4.21 -4.52 -36.22
CA ILE A 528 -2.75 -4.34 -36.01
C ILE A 528 -2.48 -2.97 -35.37
N ALA A 529 -3.13 -1.91 -35.85
CA ALA A 529 -3.02 -0.58 -35.27
C ALA A 529 -3.51 -0.55 -33.80
N LEU A 530 -4.59 -1.26 -33.49
CA LEU A 530 -5.15 -1.38 -32.14
C LEU A 530 -4.19 -2.12 -31.18
N VAL A 531 -3.58 -3.22 -31.62
CA VAL A 531 -2.56 -3.95 -30.83
C VAL A 531 -1.33 -3.07 -30.60
N CYS A 532 -0.84 -2.37 -31.63
CA CYS A 532 0.24 -1.41 -31.45
C CYS A 532 -0.14 -0.27 -30.49
N ASN A 533 -1.39 0.18 -30.52
CA ASN A 533 -1.91 1.18 -29.59
C ASN A 533 -1.91 0.66 -28.15
N ALA A 534 -2.33 -0.58 -27.91
CA ALA A 534 -2.28 -1.20 -26.59
C ALA A 534 -0.84 -1.24 -26.04
N ILE A 535 0.14 -1.63 -26.87
CA ILE A 535 1.57 -1.63 -26.49
C ILE A 535 2.06 -0.20 -26.16
N LEU A 536 1.66 0.80 -26.95
CA LEU A 536 2.03 2.19 -26.69
C LEU A 536 1.45 2.69 -25.36
N ILE A 537 0.19 2.37 -25.06
CA ILE A 537 -0.47 2.77 -23.81
C ILE A 537 0.23 2.14 -22.61
N LEU A 538 0.36 0.81 -22.62
CA LEU A 538 0.99 0.07 -21.52
C LEU A 538 2.45 0.50 -21.32
N GLY A 539 3.20 0.68 -22.41
CA GLY A 539 4.60 1.11 -22.35
C GLY A 539 4.77 2.52 -21.80
N MET A 540 3.91 3.46 -22.19
CA MET A 540 3.96 4.82 -21.67
C MET A 540 3.52 4.92 -20.21
N VAL A 541 2.54 4.12 -19.79
CA VAL A 541 2.14 4.03 -18.37
C VAL A 541 3.27 3.46 -17.52
N ALA A 542 3.91 2.39 -17.99
CA ALA A 542 5.06 1.79 -17.31
C ALA A 542 6.23 2.78 -17.20
N LEU A 543 6.60 3.46 -18.30
CA LEU A 543 7.68 4.46 -18.31
C LEU A 543 7.39 5.66 -17.42
N GLY A 544 6.11 6.05 -17.28
CA GLY A 544 5.69 7.15 -16.44
C GLY A 544 5.63 6.82 -14.94
N ASN A 545 5.82 5.56 -14.55
CA ASN A 545 5.65 5.06 -13.17
C ASN A 545 4.31 5.50 -12.53
N VAL A 546 3.26 5.56 -13.36
CA VAL A 546 1.92 6.00 -12.94
C VAL A 546 1.22 4.83 -12.27
N ALA A 547 0.65 5.06 -11.09
CA ALA A 547 -0.16 4.05 -10.41
C ALA A 547 -1.40 3.71 -11.24
N MET A 548 -1.51 2.45 -11.66
CA MET A 548 -2.65 1.93 -12.40
C MET A 548 -3.81 1.71 -11.44
N THR A 549 -4.87 2.49 -11.57
CA THR A 549 -6.09 2.36 -10.74
C THR A 549 -7.15 1.58 -11.49
N LEU A 550 -8.20 1.17 -10.78
CA LEU A 550 -9.30 0.43 -11.37
C LEU A 550 -10.06 1.26 -12.44
N PRO A 551 -10.40 2.54 -12.20
CA PRO A 551 -10.81 3.45 -13.27
C PRO A 551 -9.77 3.55 -14.40
N GLY A 552 -8.47 3.54 -14.09
CA GLY A 552 -7.38 3.52 -15.08
C GLY A 552 -7.49 2.35 -16.07
N ILE A 553 -7.73 1.13 -15.59
CA ILE A 553 -7.99 -0.04 -16.45
C ILE A 553 -9.21 0.20 -17.34
N ALA A 554 -10.31 0.69 -16.78
CA ALA A 554 -11.50 1.06 -17.56
C ALA A 554 -11.18 2.09 -18.67
N GLY A 555 -10.30 3.05 -18.40
CA GLY A 555 -9.79 4.01 -19.38
C GLY A 555 -9.02 3.36 -20.54
N ILE A 556 -8.22 2.33 -20.27
CA ILE A 556 -7.53 1.54 -21.32
C ILE A 556 -8.56 0.80 -22.18
N ILE A 557 -9.51 0.12 -21.55
CA ILE A 557 -10.55 -0.68 -22.24
C ILE A 557 -11.42 0.23 -23.11
N LEU A 558 -11.84 1.37 -22.58
CA LEU A 558 -12.58 2.38 -23.34
C LEU A 558 -11.74 2.90 -24.51
N THR A 559 -10.44 3.10 -24.31
CA THR A 559 -9.54 3.52 -25.39
C THR A 559 -9.49 2.47 -26.50
N PHE A 560 -9.66 1.17 -26.24
CA PHE A 560 -9.74 0.19 -27.33
C PHE A 560 -10.97 0.40 -28.22
N GLY A 561 -12.13 0.69 -27.62
CA GLY A 561 -13.34 1.05 -28.35
C GLY A 561 -13.18 2.33 -29.18
N MET A 562 -12.57 3.37 -28.59
CA MET A 562 -12.34 4.66 -29.25
C MET A 562 -11.18 4.64 -30.26
N ALA A 563 -10.16 3.80 -30.09
CA ALA A 563 -9.02 3.73 -31.00
C ALA A 563 -9.42 3.28 -32.41
N VAL A 564 -10.51 2.52 -32.49
CA VAL A 564 -11.10 2.08 -33.74
C VAL A 564 -11.81 3.23 -34.48
N ASP A 565 -12.36 4.22 -33.77
CA ASP A 565 -13.11 5.33 -34.36
C ASP A 565 -12.29 6.11 -35.39
N ALA A 566 -11.06 6.51 -35.06
CA ALA A 566 -10.20 7.23 -35.99
C ALA A 566 -9.93 6.40 -37.27
N ASN A 567 -9.75 5.09 -37.14
CA ASN A 567 -9.58 4.19 -38.29
C ASN A 567 -10.87 4.08 -39.12
N VAL A 568 -12.04 3.94 -38.47
CA VAL A 568 -13.36 3.93 -39.12
C VAL A 568 -13.59 5.22 -39.91
N LEU A 569 -13.25 6.38 -39.34
CA LEU A 569 -13.36 7.68 -40.00
C LEU A 569 -12.52 7.75 -41.28
N ILE A 570 -11.28 7.27 -41.21
CA ILE A 570 -10.38 7.17 -42.37
C ILE A 570 -10.97 6.22 -43.41
N PHE A 571 -11.45 5.04 -43.01
CA PHE A 571 -11.92 4.00 -43.92
C PHE A 571 -13.18 4.42 -44.67
N GLU A 572 -14.17 4.97 -43.97
CA GLU A 572 -15.37 5.51 -44.60
C GLU A 572 -15.02 6.66 -45.55
N ARG A 573 -14.03 7.51 -45.21
CA ARG A 573 -13.59 8.57 -46.13
C ARG A 573 -12.88 8.02 -47.37
N ILE A 574 -12.04 6.98 -47.22
CA ILE A 574 -11.42 6.29 -48.35
C ILE A 574 -12.49 5.67 -49.25
N ARG A 575 -13.51 5.04 -48.64
CA ARG A 575 -14.64 4.45 -49.37
C ARG A 575 -15.41 5.50 -50.16
N GLU A 576 -15.78 6.63 -49.55
CA GLU A 576 -16.47 7.73 -50.25
C GLU A 576 -15.67 8.24 -51.46
N GLU A 577 -14.35 8.42 -51.33
CA GLU A 577 -13.52 8.88 -52.44
C GLU A 577 -13.37 7.82 -53.55
N ARG A 578 -13.42 6.53 -53.20
CA ARG A 578 -13.46 5.42 -54.19
C ARG A 578 -14.80 5.34 -54.92
N GLU A 579 -15.91 5.53 -54.22
CA GLU A 579 -17.25 5.58 -54.82
C GLU A 579 -17.39 6.79 -55.77
N ARG A 580 -16.60 7.85 -55.56
CA ARG A 580 -16.44 8.98 -56.50
C ARG A 580 -15.53 8.69 -57.70
N GLY A 581 -15.00 7.48 -57.83
CA GLY A 581 -14.23 7.02 -58.99
C GLY A 581 -12.70 7.15 -58.87
N LEU A 582 -12.15 7.44 -57.68
CA LEU A 582 -10.70 7.47 -57.47
C LEU A 582 -10.10 6.07 -57.27
N ASP A 583 -8.92 5.85 -57.84
CA ASP A 583 -8.11 4.66 -57.58
C ASP A 583 -7.67 4.58 -56.11
N LEU A 584 -7.36 3.37 -55.62
CA LEU A 584 -7.11 3.11 -54.20
C LEU A 584 -5.98 3.96 -53.60
N ARG A 585 -4.85 4.15 -54.31
CA ARG A 585 -3.72 4.96 -53.81
C ARG A 585 -4.08 6.44 -53.60
N PRO A 586 -4.59 7.17 -54.61
CA PRO A 586 -5.03 8.55 -54.42
C PRO A 586 -6.21 8.66 -53.44
N ALA A 587 -7.13 7.69 -53.41
CA ALA A 587 -8.21 7.64 -52.42
C ALA A 587 -7.70 7.53 -50.99
N ILE A 588 -6.70 6.68 -50.72
CA ILE A 588 -6.02 6.59 -49.40
C ILE A 588 -5.42 7.94 -49.02
N LYS A 589 -4.60 8.54 -49.90
CA LYS A 589 -3.94 9.82 -49.62
C LYS A 589 -4.95 10.93 -49.30
N LEU A 590 -6.01 11.03 -50.09
CA LEU A 590 -7.05 12.02 -49.90
C LEU A 590 -7.88 11.74 -48.64
N GLY A 591 -8.20 10.46 -48.39
CA GLY A 591 -8.88 9.97 -47.20
C GLY A 591 -8.22 10.46 -45.92
N TYR A 592 -6.93 10.15 -45.72
CA TYR A 592 -6.15 10.63 -44.58
C TYR A 592 -6.13 12.16 -44.48
N SER A 593 -5.92 12.87 -45.59
CA SER A 593 -5.80 14.34 -45.56
C SER A 593 -7.10 15.04 -45.14
N LYS A 594 -8.25 14.50 -45.55
CA LYS A 594 -9.57 15.08 -45.21
C LYS A 594 -10.06 14.62 -43.84
N ALA A 595 -9.76 13.38 -43.46
CA ALA A 595 -10.10 12.81 -42.16
C ALA A 595 -9.31 13.45 -41.00
N LEU A 596 -8.08 13.92 -41.25
CA LEU A 596 -7.17 14.44 -40.24
C LEU A 596 -7.82 15.51 -39.35
N SER A 597 -8.49 16.50 -39.94
CA SER A 597 -9.06 17.59 -39.16
C SER A 597 -10.15 17.10 -38.21
N SER A 598 -11.07 16.26 -38.68
CA SER A 598 -12.16 15.74 -37.85
C SER A 598 -11.63 14.81 -36.74
N ILE A 599 -10.59 14.01 -37.01
CA ILE A 599 -9.95 13.12 -36.02
C ILE A 599 -9.26 13.91 -34.91
N VAL A 600 -8.50 14.94 -35.29
CA VAL A 600 -7.86 15.81 -34.30
C VAL A 600 -8.93 16.54 -33.50
N ASP A 601 -9.97 17.05 -34.17
CA ASP A 601 -11.00 17.82 -33.49
C ASP A 601 -11.74 17.02 -32.41
N GLY A 602 -12.07 15.75 -32.71
CA GLY A 602 -12.75 14.84 -31.78
C GLY A 602 -11.89 14.37 -30.61
N ASN A 603 -10.56 14.27 -30.79
CA ASN A 603 -9.65 13.89 -29.72
C ASN A 603 -9.21 15.07 -28.84
N VAL A 604 -9.22 16.30 -29.35
CA VAL A 604 -8.87 17.50 -28.57
C VAL A 604 -9.85 17.72 -27.42
N THR A 605 -11.14 17.44 -27.59
CA THR A 605 -12.12 17.52 -26.49
C THR A 605 -11.83 16.50 -25.38
N ASN A 606 -11.47 15.27 -25.75
CA ASN A 606 -11.02 14.26 -24.79
C ASN A 606 -9.74 14.70 -24.06
N LEU A 607 -8.78 15.30 -24.78
CA LEU A 607 -7.56 15.84 -24.17
C LEU A 607 -7.85 16.97 -23.18
N ILE A 608 -8.79 17.88 -23.49
CA ILE A 608 -9.24 18.92 -22.56
C ILE A 608 -9.77 18.29 -21.28
N VAL A 609 -10.64 17.27 -21.38
CA VAL A 609 -11.19 16.56 -20.21
C VAL A 609 -10.07 15.91 -19.39
N THR A 610 -9.18 15.16 -20.03
CA THR A 610 -8.08 14.48 -19.32
C THR A 610 -7.13 15.47 -18.66
N LEU A 611 -6.89 16.64 -19.27
CA LEU A 611 -6.05 17.68 -18.69
C LEU A 611 -6.71 18.30 -17.46
N VAL A 612 -8.01 18.60 -17.53
CA VAL A 612 -8.75 19.13 -16.37
C VAL A 612 -8.76 18.11 -15.23
N LEU A 613 -9.03 16.84 -15.53
CA LEU A 613 -9.05 15.76 -14.54
C LEU A 613 -7.69 15.53 -13.88
N ALA A 614 -6.60 15.51 -14.66
CA ALA A 614 -5.26 15.32 -14.13
C ALA A 614 -4.83 16.45 -13.16
N ASN A 615 -5.41 17.65 -13.29
CA ASN A 615 -5.06 18.80 -12.44
C ASN A 615 -6.02 18.99 -11.25
N ILE A 616 -7.30 18.63 -11.39
CA ILE A 616 -8.33 18.90 -10.37
C ILE A 616 -8.76 17.63 -9.61
N GLY A 617 -8.62 16.45 -10.22
CA GLY A 617 -9.06 15.17 -9.65
C GLY A 617 -8.26 14.73 -8.42
N THR A 618 -8.84 13.78 -7.68
CA THR A 618 -8.15 13.01 -6.63
C THR A 618 -7.13 12.05 -7.24
N GLN A 619 -6.30 11.38 -6.42
CA GLN A 619 -5.27 10.46 -6.91
C GLN A 619 -5.84 9.35 -7.81
N GLU A 620 -6.97 8.76 -7.44
CA GLU A 620 -7.66 7.73 -8.22
C GLU A 620 -8.10 8.23 -9.61
N ILE A 621 -8.70 9.43 -9.65
CA ILE A 621 -9.13 10.10 -10.88
C ILE A 621 -7.95 10.53 -11.74
N LYS A 622 -6.84 10.97 -11.13
CA LYS A 622 -5.62 11.36 -11.84
C LYS A 622 -5.00 10.18 -12.60
N GLY A 623 -4.93 9.01 -11.98
CA GLY A 623 -4.46 7.78 -12.63
C GLY A 623 -5.27 7.44 -13.87
N PHE A 624 -6.60 7.54 -13.77
CA PHE A 624 -7.51 7.43 -14.92
C PHE A 624 -7.25 8.48 -16.00
N ALA A 625 -7.18 9.75 -15.62
CA ALA A 625 -7.02 10.86 -16.56
C ALA A 625 -5.72 10.76 -17.36
N ILE A 626 -4.61 10.39 -16.71
CA ILE A 626 -3.31 10.20 -17.36
C ILE A 626 -3.38 9.01 -18.32
N THR A 627 -3.97 7.90 -17.89
CA THR A 627 -4.09 6.69 -18.71
C THR A 627 -4.96 6.93 -19.95
N LEU A 628 -6.12 7.58 -19.79
CA LEU A 628 -6.97 7.98 -20.89
C LEU A 628 -6.28 9.00 -21.81
N GLY A 629 -5.55 9.97 -21.25
CA GLY A 629 -4.81 10.97 -22.03
C GLY A 629 -3.70 10.35 -22.89
N ILE A 630 -2.89 9.45 -22.32
CA ILE A 630 -1.93 8.62 -23.06
C ILE A 630 -2.66 7.80 -24.13
N GLY A 631 -3.80 7.22 -23.77
CA GLY A 631 -4.70 6.52 -24.67
C GLY A 631 -5.04 7.33 -25.91
N VAL A 632 -5.62 8.52 -25.73
CA VAL A 632 -6.05 9.44 -26.79
C VAL A 632 -4.87 9.88 -27.68
N ILE A 633 -3.69 10.12 -27.12
CA ILE A 633 -2.48 10.44 -27.90
C ILE A 633 -2.02 9.21 -28.70
N GLY A 634 -2.04 8.04 -28.07
CA GLY A 634 -1.72 6.75 -28.69
C GLY A 634 -2.64 6.44 -29.86
N THR A 635 -3.95 6.67 -29.74
CA THR A 635 -4.92 6.43 -30.82
C THR A 635 -4.66 7.33 -32.01
N LEU A 636 -4.35 8.62 -31.78
CA LEU A 636 -3.96 9.56 -32.83
C LEU A 636 -2.70 9.08 -33.56
N PHE A 637 -1.67 8.67 -32.83
CA PHE A 637 -0.43 8.16 -33.42
C PHE A 637 -0.67 6.87 -34.21
N SER A 638 -1.40 5.92 -33.64
CA SER A 638 -1.69 4.65 -34.27
C SER A 638 -2.52 4.82 -35.55
N ALA A 639 -3.59 5.63 -35.49
CA ALA A 639 -4.46 5.87 -36.63
C ALA A 639 -3.79 6.73 -37.71
N LEU A 640 -2.94 7.72 -37.40
CA LEU A 640 -2.37 8.63 -38.40
C LEU A 640 -0.99 8.20 -38.93
N VAL A 641 -0.24 7.43 -38.14
CA VAL A 641 1.13 6.99 -38.48
C VAL A 641 1.13 5.49 -38.82
N ILE A 642 0.70 4.64 -37.89
CA ILE A 642 0.84 3.18 -38.04
C ILE A 642 -0.07 2.64 -39.13
N SER A 643 -1.37 2.94 -39.10
CA SER A 643 -2.31 2.45 -40.12
C SER A 643 -1.90 2.96 -41.52
N ARG A 644 -1.46 4.23 -41.61
CA ARG A 644 -0.99 4.86 -42.86
C ARG A 644 0.25 4.17 -43.42
N LEU A 645 1.19 3.81 -42.54
CA LEU A 645 2.38 3.05 -42.90
C LEU A 645 2.00 1.68 -43.47
N ILE A 646 1.06 0.97 -42.83
CA ILE A 646 0.60 -0.35 -43.27
C ILE A 646 -0.09 -0.26 -44.64
N PHE A 647 -0.99 0.71 -44.86
CA PHE A 647 -1.59 0.92 -46.19
C PHE A 647 -0.55 1.28 -47.26
N GLY A 648 0.47 2.06 -46.90
CA GLY A 648 1.61 2.33 -47.77
C GLY A 648 2.33 1.04 -48.19
N LEU A 649 2.62 0.15 -47.25
CA LEU A 649 3.24 -1.15 -47.52
C LEU A 649 2.35 -2.06 -48.38
N LEU A 650 1.05 -2.15 -48.07
CA LEU A 650 0.12 -2.99 -48.83
C LEU A 650 -0.07 -2.50 -50.27
N THR A 651 -0.07 -1.19 -50.50
CA THR A 651 -0.24 -0.63 -51.85
C THR A 651 1.06 -0.55 -52.64
N GLU A 652 2.22 -0.31 -52.01
CA GLU A 652 3.53 -0.25 -52.69
C GLU A 652 4.16 -1.64 -52.88
N LYS A 653 4.15 -2.52 -51.87
CA LYS A 653 4.86 -3.82 -51.88
C LYS A 653 3.97 -4.99 -52.28
N VAL A 654 2.74 -5.04 -51.75
CA VAL A 654 1.79 -6.15 -52.02
C VAL A 654 0.95 -5.88 -53.28
N GLY A 655 0.90 -4.63 -53.75
CA GLY A 655 0.21 -4.27 -54.99
C GLY A 655 -1.32 -4.29 -54.88
N MET A 656 -1.86 -4.11 -53.67
CA MET A 656 -3.31 -4.09 -53.41
C MET A 656 -4.01 -2.97 -54.21
N LYS A 657 -5.06 -3.32 -54.95
CA LYS A 657 -5.86 -2.38 -55.79
C LYS A 657 -7.30 -2.21 -55.32
N THR A 658 -7.83 -3.15 -54.54
CA THR A 658 -9.21 -3.15 -54.05
C THR A 658 -9.23 -3.15 -52.54
N LEU A 659 -10.19 -2.44 -51.94
CA LEU A 659 -10.43 -2.41 -50.51
C LEU A 659 -11.92 -2.75 -50.25
N PRO A 660 -12.29 -4.04 -50.19
CA PRO A 660 -13.67 -4.45 -49.94
C PRO A 660 -14.05 -4.15 -48.49
N MET A 661 -15.31 -3.75 -48.28
CA MET A 661 -15.93 -3.51 -46.97
C MET A 661 -17.35 -4.11 -47.00
N LEU A 662 -17.90 -4.47 -45.85
CA LEU A 662 -19.21 -5.14 -45.77
C LEU A 662 -20.33 -4.37 -46.51
N PRO A 663 -20.47 -3.04 -46.42
CA PRO A 663 -21.47 -2.30 -47.18
C PRO A 663 -21.25 -2.31 -48.70
N THR A 664 -20.00 -2.45 -49.15
CA THR A 664 -19.64 -2.54 -50.58
C THR A 664 -19.92 -3.94 -51.14
N VAL A 665 -19.74 -4.98 -50.30
CA VAL A 665 -19.97 -6.39 -50.68
C VAL A 665 -21.45 -6.76 -50.61
N VAL A 666 -22.21 -6.18 -49.67
CA VAL A 666 -23.64 -6.44 -49.45
C VAL A 666 -24.45 -5.15 -49.73
N PRO A 667 -24.95 -4.94 -50.96
CA PRO A 667 -25.63 -3.69 -51.34
C PRO A 667 -26.93 -3.40 -50.58
N ALA A 668 -27.57 -4.43 -50.02
CA ALA A 668 -28.73 -4.26 -49.14
C ALA A 668 -28.33 -3.53 -47.84
N LEU A 669 -27.18 -3.87 -47.26
CA LEU A 669 -26.65 -3.24 -46.06
C LEU A 669 -26.15 -1.83 -46.36
N GLY A 670 -25.48 -1.61 -47.49
CA GLY A 670 -25.08 -0.28 -47.94
C GLY A 670 -26.26 0.69 -48.07
N ARG A 671 -27.40 0.23 -48.63
CA ARG A 671 -28.63 1.04 -48.71
C ARG A 671 -29.27 1.29 -47.34
N ALA A 672 -29.16 0.38 -46.40
CA ALA A 672 -29.68 0.57 -45.04
C ALA A 672 -28.88 1.61 -44.24
N LEU A 673 -27.56 1.70 -44.50
CA LEU A 673 -26.64 2.60 -43.81
C LEU A 673 -26.58 4.02 -44.39
N GLU A 674 -27.20 4.27 -45.56
CA GLU A 674 -27.46 5.60 -46.12
C GLU A 674 -28.98 5.89 -46.21
N PRO A 675 -29.67 6.02 -45.07
CA PRO A 675 -31.09 6.28 -45.08
C PRO A 675 -31.40 7.64 -45.72
N LYS A 676 -32.56 7.77 -46.38
CA LYS A 676 -33.05 9.05 -46.92
C LYS A 676 -34.11 9.65 -46.00
N ILE A 677 -33.77 9.81 -44.72
CA ILE A 677 -34.69 10.31 -43.70
C ILE A 677 -34.64 11.84 -43.65
N ASP A 678 -35.81 12.48 -43.54
CA ASP A 678 -35.95 13.91 -43.27
C ASP A 678 -35.99 14.17 -41.76
N TRP A 679 -34.82 14.19 -41.13
CA TRP A 679 -34.63 14.40 -39.69
C TRP A 679 -35.27 15.71 -39.20
N LEU A 680 -35.18 16.77 -40.02
CA LEU A 680 -35.81 18.06 -39.73
C LEU A 680 -37.34 18.04 -39.71
N LYS A 681 -37.99 17.07 -40.35
CA LYS A 681 -39.45 16.86 -40.23
C LYS A 681 -39.83 16.39 -38.82
N TYR A 682 -39.03 15.51 -38.24
CA TYR A 682 -39.30 14.86 -36.96
C TYR A 682 -38.69 15.59 -35.76
N ARG A 683 -37.93 16.66 -35.97
CA ARG A 683 -37.24 17.41 -34.90
C ARG A 683 -38.14 17.83 -33.74
N VAL A 684 -39.42 18.15 -33.97
CA VAL A 684 -40.34 18.53 -32.88
C VAL A 684 -40.61 17.34 -31.98
N ILE A 685 -40.80 16.14 -32.55
CA ILE A 685 -40.96 14.90 -31.79
C ILE A 685 -39.70 14.63 -30.98
N PHE A 686 -38.52 14.69 -31.60
CA PHE A 686 -37.25 14.47 -30.90
C PHE A 686 -37.01 15.50 -29.80
N ILE A 687 -37.33 16.78 -30.02
CA ILE A 687 -37.22 17.81 -28.98
C ILE A 687 -38.18 17.52 -27.82
N VAL A 688 -39.44 17.17 -28.09
CA VAL A 688 -40.41 16.85 -27.03
C VAL A 688 -39.96 15.62 -26.23
N VAL A 689 -39.51 14.57 -26.90
CA VAL A 689 -38.99 13.35 -26.26
C VAL A 689 -37.74 13.66 -25.42
N SER A 690 -36.82 14.48 -25.94
CA SER A 690 -35.59 14.87 -25.24
C SER A 690 -35.88 15.75 -24.01
N ILE A 691 -36.83 16.69 -24.13
CA ILE A 691 -37.30 17.49 -22.98
C ILE A 691 -37.98 16.60 -21.94
N ALA A 692 -38.77 15.61 -22.37
CA ALA A 692 -39.41 14.66 -21.46
C ALA A 692 -38.37 13.81 -20.71
N TYR A 693 -37.33 13.31 -21.40
CA TYR A 693 -36.24 12.56 -20.76
C TYR A 693 -35.45 13.40 -19.77
N VAL A 694 -35.05 14.62 -20.15
CA VAL A 694 -34.33 15.52 -19.25
C VAL A 694 -35.22 15.94 -18.07
N GLY A 695 -36.50 16.22 -18.32
CA GLY A 695 -37.47 16.54 -17.27
C GLY A 695 -37.66 15.39 -16.27
N LEU A 696 -37.77 14.16 -16.77
CA LEU A 696 -37.81 12.95 -15.94
C LEU A 696 -36.51 12.79 -15.15
N GLY A 697 -35.35 12.96 -15.81
CA GLY A 697 -34.05 12.86 -15.16
C GLY A 697 -33.89 13.89 -14.03
N ILE A 698 -34.24 15.15 -14.28
CA ILE A 698 -34.25 16.21 -13.26
C ILE A 698 -35.20 15.86 -12.11
N PHE A 699 -36.40 15.36 -12.42
CA PHE A 699 -37.35 14.91 -11.39
C PHE A 699 -36.75 13.81 -10.51
N MET A 700 -36.11 12.79 -11.11
CA MET A 700 -35.46 11.72 -10.36
C MET A 700 -34.30 12.22 -9.50
N ILE A 701 -33.48 13.14 -10.03
CA ILE A 701 -32.37 13.77 -9.28
C ILE A 701 -32.90 14.56 -8.07
N ILE A 702 -33.98 15.34 -8.26
CA ILE A 702 -34.60 16.11 -7.17
C ILE A 702 -35.23 15.17 -6.14
N HIS A 703 -35.82 14.06 -6.59
CA HIS A 703 -36.47 13.09 -5.70
C HIS A 703 -35.47 12.37 -4.79
N GLU A 704 -34.36 11.87 -5.34
CA GLU A 704 -33.30 11.22 -4.55
C GLU A 704 -32.52 12.23 -3.68
N GLY A 705 -32.35 13.47 -4.18
CA GLY A 705 -31.73 14.54 -3.41
C GLY A 705 -30.31 14.18 -2.95
N PRO A 706 -29.98 14.35 -1.65
CA PRO A 706 -28.66 14.00 -1.12
C PRO A 706 -28.32 12.51 -1.20
N ASN A 707 -29.32 11.62 -1.29
CA ASN A 707 -29.09 10.18 -1.33
C ASN A 707 -28.45 9.69 -2.62
N LEU A 708 -28.41 10.52 -3.67
CA LEU A 708 -27.71 10.22 -4.92
C LEU A 708 -26.17 10.32 -4.76
N LEU A 709 -25.68 11.01 -3.74
CA LEU A 709 -24.26 11.20 -3.47
C LEU A 709 -23.73 10.10 -2.55
N ASP A 710 -22.54 9.59 -2.85
CA ASP A 710 -21.86 8.59 -2.02
C ASP A 710 -21.22 9.20 -0.75
N THR A 711 -20.73 8.35 0.16
CA THR A 711 -20.03 8.74 1.40
C THR A 711 -18.82 9.64 1.13
N GLU A 712 -18.16 9.48 -0.01
CA GLU A 712 -17.08 10.37 -0.49
C GLU A 712 -17.49 11.84 -0.64
N PHE A 713 -18.78 12.13 -0.87
CA PHE A 713 -19.30 13.50 -1.01
C PHE A 713 -20.23 13.94 0.14
N ARG A 714 -20.71 12.99 0.95
CA ARG A 714 -21.55 13.25 2.13
C ARG A 714 -20.79 13.26 3.45
N GLY A 715 -19.66 12.55 3.52
CA GLY A 715 -19.02 12.13 4.76
C GLY A 715 -19.69 10.85 5.29
N GLY A 716 -18.91 10.01 5.99
CA GLY A 716 -19.37 8.75 6.53
C GLY A 716 -18.33 7.62 6.41
N THR A 717 -18.77 6.40 6.69
CA THR A 717 -17.95 5.18 6.67
C THR A 717 -18.58 4.15 5.75
N ALA A 718 -17.75 3.53 4.90
CA ALA A 718 -18.09 2.38 4.08
C ALA A 718 -17.22 1.20 4.52
N VAL A 719 -17.85 0.16 5.04
CA VAL A 719 -17.23 -1.11 5.42
C VAL A 719 -17.46 -2.12 4.32
N THR A 720 -16.41 -2.75 3.81
CA THR A 720 -16.49 -3.89 2.90
C THR A 720 -16.16 -5.15 3.68
N MET A 721 -17.10 -6.09 3.70
CA MET A 721 -16.97 -7.36 4.37
C MET A 721 -17.02 -8.48 3.34
N GLN A 722 -16.22 -9.52 3.54
CA GLN A 722 -16.16 -10.68 2.67
C GLN A 722 -16.35 -11.92 3.54
N LEU A 723 -17.27 -12.81 3.13
CA LEU A 723 -17.67 -13.97 3.91
C LEU A 723 -16.61 -15.08 3.84
N LYS A 724 -16.51 -15.89 4.91
CA LYS A 724 -15.55 -17.01 4.98
C LYS A 724 -15.92 -18.13 4.00
N LEU A 725 -14.96 -19.03 3.78
CA LEU A 725 -15.19 -20.29 3.09
C LEU A 725 -15.99 -21.24 3.99
N ASP A 726 -16.88 -22.03 3.38
CA ASP A 726 -17.59 -23.13 4.02
C ASP A 726 -16.68 -24.37 4.16
N GLU A 727 -17.20 -25.44 4.78
CA GLU A 727 -16.45 -26.69 4.99
C GLU A 727 -16.02 -27.37 3.68
N ASN A 728 -16.64 -27.03 2.55
CA ASN A 728 -16.32 -27.57 1.22
C ASN A 728 -15.28 -26.71 0.49
N GLY A 729 -14.85 -25.59 1.08
CA GLY A 729 -13.95 -24.63 0.45
C GLY A 729 -14.64 -23.69 -0.55
N GLU A 730 -15.97 -23.60 -0.54
CA GLU A 730 -16.73 -22.61 -1.33
C GLU A 730 -17.04 -21.37 -0.48
N ARG A 731 -17.03 -20.17 -1.08
CA ARG A 731 -17.37 -18.93 -0.35
C ARG A 731 -18.82 -19.02 0.14
N MET A 732 -19.06 -18.75 1.42
CA MET A 732 -20.43 -18.59 1.90
C MET A 732 -21.10 -17.40 1.24
N VAL A 733 -22.41 -17.47 1.08
CA VAL A 733 -23.20 -16.42 0.41
C VAL A 733 -24.40 -16.03 1.26
N MET A 734 -24.75 -14.76 1.22
CA MET A 734 -25.96 -14.23 1.86
C MET A 734 -26.77 -13.43 0.86
N THR A 735 -28.03 -13.13 1.18
CA THR A 735 -28.81 -12.14 0.46
C THR A 735 -28.58 -10.76 1.04
N ARG A 736 -28.71 -9.71 0.21
CA ARG A 736 -28.66 -8.31 0.67
C ARG A 736 -29.62 -8.04 1.82
N GLN A 737 -30.82 -8.63 1.79
CA GLN A 737 -31.85 -8.38 2.80
C GLN A 737 -31.42 -8.94 4.16
N GLN A 738 -30.85 -10.15 4.19
CA GLN A 738 -30.32 -10.74 5.44
C GLN A 738 -29.23 -9.87 6.06
N VAL A 739 -28.32 -9.34 5.25
CA VAL A 739 -27.28 -8.41 5.72
C VAL A 739 -27.89 -7.09 6.20
N LEU A 740 -28.83 -6.53 5.45
CA LEU A 740 -29.49 -5.27 5.79
C LEU A 740 -30.24 -5.36 7.12
N ASP A 741 -30.95 -6.46 7.36
CA ASP A 741 -31.73 -6.63 8.59
C ASP A 741 -30.81 -6.68 9.82
N ARG A 742 -29.70 -7.45 9.75
CA ARG A 742 -28.68 -7.50 10.81
C ARG A 742 -28.01 -6.15 11.07
N VAL A 743 -27.63 -5.42 10.00
CA VAL A 743 -27.03 -4.08 10.15
C VAL A 743 -28.01 -3.09 10.79
N LYS A 744 -29.30 -3.19 10.45
CA LYS A 744 -30.32 -2.32 11.05
C LYS A 744 -30.51 -2.58 12.52
N GLU A 745 -30.47 -3.84 12.95
CA GLU A 745 -30.57 -4.21 14.36
C GLU A 745 -29.49 -3.48 15.18
N ILE A 746 -28.24 -3.42 14.70
CA ILE A 746 -27.16 -2.65 15.35
C ILE A 746 -27.58 -1.18 15.58
N GLY A 747 -28.16 -0.54 14.57
CA GLY A 747 -28.56 0.86 14.65
C GLY A 747 -29.81 1.11 15.48
N GLU A 748 -30.76 0.17 15.49
CA GLU A 748 -31.99 0.25 16.28
C GLU A 748 -31.73 0.01 17.78
N GLU A 749 -30.76 -0.84 18.11
CA GLU A 749 -30.31 -1.09 19.49
C GLU A 749 -29.39 0.01 20.05
N ALA A 750 -28.78 0.81 19.17
CA ALA A 750 -27.87 1.87 19.56
C ALA A 750 -28.57 3.02 20.30
N ALA A 751 -27.85 3.68 21.21
CA ALA A 751 -28.39 4.82 21.95
C ALA A 751 -28.86 5.95 21.00
N PRO A 752 -29.99 6.62 21.28
CA PRO A 752 -30.48 7.72 20.45
C PRO A 752 -29.43 8.84 20.33
N ASN A 753 -29.12 9.26 19.10
CA ASN A 753 -28.07 10.22 18.73
C ASN A 753 -26.62 9.72 18.88
N SER A 754 -26.40 8.42 19.10
CA SER A 754 -25.07 7.84 18.90
C SER A 754 -24.74 7.73 17.41
N GLN A 755 -23.45 7.73 17.04
CA GLN A 755 -23.07 7.53 15.64
C GLN A 755 -23.55 6.17 15.10
N LEU A 756 -23.62 5.15 15.95
CA LEU A 756 -24.11 3.82 15.57
C LEU A 756 -25.58 3.83 15.17
N SER A 757 -26.40 4.76 15.66
CA SER A 757 -27.81 4.87 15.23
C SER A 757 -27.98 5.18 13.74
N GLU A 758 -26.95 5.73 13.07
CA GLU A 758 -26.94 5.91 11.62
C GLU A 758 -26.98 4.58 10.86
N LEU A 759 -26.56 3.46 11.48
CA LEU A 759 -26.63 2.11 10.89
C LEU A 759 -28.06 1.62 10.64
N ALA A 760 -29.05 2.15 11.36
CA ALA A 760 -30.47 1.86 11.09
C ALA A 760 -30.91 2.32 9.69
N THR A 761 -30.18 3.28 9.12
CA THR A 761 -30.38 3.78 7.76
C THR A 761 -29.22 3.46 6.83
N ALA A 762 -28.33 2.54 7.24
CA ALA A 762 -27.21 2.12 6.42
C ALA A 762 -27.68 1.49 5.10
N GLU A 763 -26.88 1.70 4.09
CA GLU A 763 -27.07 1.11 2.78
C GLU A 763 -26.17 -0.11 2.64
N VAL A 764 -26.76 -1.25 2.29
CA VAL A 764 -26.03 -2.49 2.02
C VAL A 764 -26.02 -2.73 0.53
N LEU A 765 -24.83 -2.96 -0.03
CA LEU A 765 -24.56 -3.24 -1.43
C LEU A 765 -23.92 -4.62 -1.56
N PRO A 766 -24.51 -5.57 -2.29
CA PRO A 766 -23.81 -6.81 -2.64
C PRO A 766 -22.71 -6.49 -3.67
N VAL A 767 -21.51 -6.96 -3.39
CA VAL A 767 -20.34 -6.89 -4.28
C VAL A 767 -20.31 -8.16 -5.12
N ASP A 768 -20.20 -8.04 -6.44
CA ASP A 768 -20.14 -9.19 -7.37
C ASP A 768 -21.13 -10.32 -7.04
N PRO A 769 -22.45 -10.06 -7.11
CA PRO A 769 -23.45 -11.07 -6.81
C PRO A 769 -23.24 -12.32 -7.67
N GLN A 770 -23.55 -13.47 -7.07
CA GLN A 770 -23.49 -14.77 -7.71
C GLN A 770 -24.34 -14.80 -8.96
N ARG A 771 -24.20 -15.87 -9.77
CA ARG A 771 -24.98 -16.04 -11.01
C ARG A 771 -26.50 -16.01 -10.82
N ASP A 772 -26.99 -16.19 -9.60
CA ASP A 772 -28.40 -16.06 -9.26
C ASP A 772 -28.88 -14.58 -9.21
N GLY A 773 -27.97 -13.62 -9.17
CA GLY A 773 -28.22 -12.18 -9.07
C GLY A 773 -28.78 -11.72 -7.72
N VAL A 774 -28.84 -12.62 -6.73
CA VAL A 774 -29.53 -12.39 -5.45
C VAL A 774 -28.59 -12.55 -4.28
N THR A 775 -27.71 -13.55 -4.32
CA THR A 775 -26.75 -13.82 -3.26
C THR A 775 -25.37 -13.26 -3.59
N SER A 776 -24.59 -12.95 -2.57
CA SER A 776 -23.19 -12.52 -2.70
C SER A 776 -22.38 -13.02 -1.51
N ASP A 777 -21.09 -13.22 -1.72
CA ASP A 777 -20.10 -13.51 -0.69
C ASP A 777 -19.43 -12.24 -0.13
N THR A 778 -19.74 -11.07 -0.67
CA THR A 778 -19.06 -9.82 -0.35
C THR A 778 -20.07 -8.68 -0.29
N PHE A 779 -20.00 -7.85 0.73
CA PHE A 779 -20.96 -6.75 0.93
C PHE A 779 -20.26 -5.47 1.34
N ARG A 780 -20.72 -4.36 0.77
CA ARG A 780 -20.32 -3.01 1.17
C ARG A 780 -21.46 -2.34 1.93
N ILE A 781 -21.22 -2.05 3.20
CA ILE A 781 -22.14 -1.41 4.13
C ILE A 781 -21.72 0.06 4.26
N LYS A 782 -22.60 0.98 3.89
CA LYS A 782 -22.34 2.43 3.89
C LYS A 782 -23.23 3.12 4.91
N THR A 783 -22.63 3.94 5.75
CA THR A 783 -23.31 4.72 6.79
C THR A 783 -22.75 6.14 6.88
N LEU A 784 -23.53 7.06 7.44
CA LEU A 784 -23.09 8.44 7.69
C LEU A 784 -22.27 8.57 8.98
N ALA A 785 -22.17 7.50 9.77
CA ALA A 785 -21.29 7.45 10.93
C ALA A 785 -19.82 7.65 10.49
N THR A 786 -19.09 8.52 11.18
CA THR A 786 -17.68 8.84 10.88
C THR A 786 -16.69 8.12 11.81
N ASP A 787 -17.19 7.50 12.87
CA ASP A 787 -16.43 6.65 13.79
C ASP A 787 -16.28 5.25 13.19
N SER A 788 -15.24 5.10 12.38
CA SER A 788 -14.98 3.90 11.59
C SER A 788 -14.63 2.69 12.44
N GLU A 789 -13.96 2.89 13.57
CA GLU A 789 -13.55 1.85 14.50
C GLU A 789 -14.80 1.25 15.15
N SER A 790 -15.63 2.10 15.75
CA SER A 790 -16.89 1.65 16.38
C SER A 790 -17.83 0.96 15.39
N VAL A 791 -18.00 1.50 14.17
CA VAL A 791 -18.81 0.87 13.12
C VAL A 791 -18.25 -0.49 12.72
N SER A 792 -16.94 -0.57 12.51
CA SER A 792 -16.25 -1.80 12.10
C SER A 792 -16.39 -2.89 13.16
N ASP A 793 -16.17 -2.55 14.43
CA ASP A 793 -16.21 -3.49 15.54
C ASP A 793 -17.62 -4.08 15.73
N HIS A 794 -18.66 -3.25 15.64
CA HIS A 794 -20.04 -3.73 15.76
C HIS A 794 -20.46 -4.58 14.56
N ILE A 795 -20.06 -4.22 13.34
CA ILE A 795 -20.32 -5.06 12.16
C ILE A 795 -19.57 -6.39 12.26
N GLN A 796 -18.30 -6.39 12.67
CA GLN A 796 -17.55 -7.64 12.87
C GLN A 796 -18.19 -8.53 13.95
N THR A 797 -18.65 -7.92 15.04
CA THR A 797 -19.30 -8.65 16.14
C THR A 797 -20.62 -9.25 15.69
N GLU A 798 -21.46 -8.46 14.98
CA GLU A 798 -22.73 -8.94 14.46
C GLU A 798 -22.49 -10.08 13.47
N PHE A 799 -21.63 -9.90 12.46
CA PHE A 799 -21.40 -10.90 11.42
C PHE A 799 -20.32 -11.95 11.78
N ALA A 800 -20.04 -12.16 13.07
CA ALA A 800 -18.94 -13.01 13.53
C ALA A 800 -19.05 -14.47 13.08
N ASP A 801 -20.28 -14.94 12.83
CA ASP A 801 -20.59 -16.28 12.36
C ASP A 801 -20.24 -16.51 10.89
N VAL A 802 -20.33 -15.44 10.06
CA VAL A 802 -20.20 -15.53 8.60
C VAL A 802 -18.95 -14.89 8.02
N LEU A 803 -18.28 -14.03 8.77
CA LEU A 803 -17.01 -13.46 8.35
C LEU A 803 -15.85 -14.41 8.69
N PRO A 804 -14.71 -14.27 8.01
CA PRO A 804 -13.43 -14.74 8.53
C PRO A 804 -13.02 -13.81 9.68
N THR A 805 -13.94 -13.53 10.59
CA THR A 805 -13.65 -12.80 11.80
C THR A 805 -13.12 -13.81 12.76
N ARG A 806 -11.83 -13.66 13.02
CA ARG A 806 -11.26 -14.00 14.31
C ARG A 806 -11.73 -12.91 15.30
N PRO A 807 -12.78 -13.14 16.12
CA PRO A 807 -13.25 -12.12 17.07
C PRO A 807 -12.13 -11.78 18.06
N THR A 808 -12.11 -10.58 18.63
CA THR A 808 -11.19 -10.33 19.74
C THR A 808 -11.57 -11.25 20.90
N LEU A 809 -10.56 -11.92 21.45
CA LEU A 809 -10.72 -12.85 22.55
C LEU A 809 -10.37 -12.11 23.83
N SER A 810 -11.32 -12.07 24.76
CA SER A 810 -11.12 -11.58 26.12
C SER A 810 -10.90 -12.74 27.07
N PHE A 811 -10.12 -12.54 28.13
CA PHE A 811 -9.96 -13.49 29.22
C PHE A 811 -9.65 -12.73 30.51
N ASP A 812 -9.76 -13.39 31.65
CA ASP A 812 -9.54 -12.77 32.95
C ASP A 812 -8.14 -12.15 33.06
N GLY A 813 -8.08 -10.82 33.27
CA GLY A 813 -6.83 -10.09 33.45
C GLY A 813 -6.16 -9.60 32.16
N ILE A 814 -6.79 -9.73 30.98
CA ILE A 814 -6.22 -9.29 29.68
C ILE A 814 -5.86 -7.80 29.61
N SER A 815 -6.52 -6.94 30.39
CA SER A 815 -6.25 -5.49 30.46
C SER A 815 -5.07 -5.11 31.35
N THR A 816 -4.38 -6.09 31.93
CA THR A 816 -3.27 -5.85 32.86
C THR A 816 -2.02 -5.39 32.12
N THR A 817 -1.58 -4.16 32.39
CA THR A 817 -0.42 -3.55 31.73
C THR A 817 0.91 -3.81 32.45
N ASP A 818 0.87 -4.17 33.74
CA ASP A 818 2.06 -4.56 34.51
C ASP A 818 2.24 -6.08 34.50
N PRO A 819 3.30 -6.61 33.84
CA PRO A 819 3.60 -8.04 33.78
C PRO A 819 3.66 -8.74 35.15
N ARG A 820 4.01 -8.02 36.22
CA ARG A 820 4.10 -8.61 37.57
C ARG A 820 2.75 -8.93 38.20
N SER A 821 1.71 -8.27 37.72
CA SER A 821 0.33 -8.48 38.15
C SER A 821 -0.48 -9.29 37.13
N ALA A 822 0.11 -9.61 35.99
CA ALA A 822 -0.50 -10.43 34.95
C ALA A 822 -0.59 -11.91 35.41
N PRO A 823 -1.54 -12.70 34.87
CA PRO A 823 -1.72 -14.12 35.19
C PRO A 823 -0.61 -14.98 34.55
N VAL A 824 0.63 -14.73 34.97
CA VAL A 824 1.85 -15.28 34.41
C VAL A 824 2.65 -15.96 35.52
N TYR A 825 3.02 -17.23 35.31
CA TYR A 825 3.59 -18.09 36.35
C TYR A 825 4.91 -18.70 35.86
N PRO A 826 5.95 -18.78 36.69
CA PRO A 826 7.19 -19.46 36.31
C PRO A 826 7.00 -20.98 36.33
N ILE A 827 7.60 -21.67 35.37
CA ILE A 827 7.59 -23.14 35.32
C ILE A 827 8.70 -23.65 36.20
N ILE A 828 8.34 -24.13 37.40
CA ILE A 828 9.28 -24.66 38.39
C ILE A 828 8.95 -26.06 38.91
N SER A 829 7.92 -26.68 38.32
CA SER A 829 7.45 -28.03 38.61
C SER A 829 7.04 -28.66 37.28
N PRO A 830 7.27 -29.97 37.08
CA PRO A 830 6.87 -30.67 35.87
C PRO A 830 5.34 -30.73 35.69
N LYS A 831 4.55 -30.50 36.75
CA LYS A 831 3.09 -30.57 36.69
C LYS A 831 2.47 -29.19 36.56
N LEU A 832 1.83 -28.93 35.42
CA LEU A 832 1.21 -27.64 35.13
C LEU A 832 0.16 -27.24 36.17
N GLY A 833 -0.67 -28.19 36.61
CA GLY A 833 -1.75 -27.94 37.57
C GLY A 833 -1.27 -27.40 38.93
N GLU A 834 -0.06 -27.75 39.37
CA GLU A 834 0.52 -27.24 40.62
C GLU A 834 0.97 -25.77 40.48
N LEU A 835 1.41 -25.37 39.29
CA LEU A 835 1.92 -24.02 39.00
C LEU A 835 0.80 -22.98 38.94
N ILE A 836 -0.32 -23.34 38.31
CA ILE A 836 -1.46 -22.43 38.06
C ILE A 836 -2.57 -22.56 39.11
N GLY A 837 -2.37 -23.38 40.15
CA GLY A 837 -3.35 -23.62 41.21
C GLY A 837 -4.59 -24.40 40.76
N MET A 838 -4.46 -25.29 39.77
CA MET A 838 -5.53 -26.13 39.22
C MET A 838 -5.10 -27.62 39.26
N PRO A 839 -5.16 -28.28 40.43
CA PRO A 839 -4.56 -29.61 40.64
C PRO A 839 -5.21 -30.75 39.84
N THR A 840 -6.35 -30.52 39.18
CA THR A 840 -7.02 -31.47 38.28
C THR A 840 -6.37 -31.56 36.90
N VAL A 841 -5.49 -30.62 36.54
CA VAL A 841 -4.79 -30.59 35.25
C VAL A 841 -3.54 -31.48 35.33
N ALA A 842 -3.55 -32.58 34.58
CA ALA A 842 -2.47 -33.58 34.57
C ALA A 842 -1.39 -33.36 33.49
N ALA A 843 -1.33 -32.16 32.90
CA ALA A 843 -0.37 -31.85 31.83
C ALA A 843 1.07 -31.78 32.34
N ASP A 844 1.97 -32.47 31.64
CA ASP A 844 3.40 -32.48 31.87
C ASP A 844 4.07 -31.34 31.08
N VAL A 845 4.77 -30.46 31.79
CA VAL A 845 5.48 -29.30 31.23
C VAL A 845 6.98 -29.36 31.53
N SER A 846 7.52 -30.55 31.82
CA SER A 846 8.95 -30.78 32.06
C SER A 846 9.85 -30.23 30.95
N ASP A 847 9.36 -30.27 29.70
CA ASP A 847 10.03 -29.75 28.51
C ASP A 847 10.20 -28.21 28.50
N TYR A 848 9.51 -27.51 29.39
CA TYR A 848 9.47 -26.05 29.51
C TYR A 848 10.00 -25.55 30.87
N ASP A 849 10.72 -26.39 31.63
CA ASP A 849 11.27 -26.01 32.93
C ASP A 849 12.11 -24.72 32.88
N GLY A 850 11.87 -23.85 33.86
CA GLY A 850 12.43 -22.50 33.94
C GLY A 850 11.80 -21.46 33.00
N GLY A 851 10.81 -21.88 32.20
CA GLY A 851 10.02 -21.03 31.31
C GLY A 851 8.85 -20.34 32.00
N VAL A 852 7.88 -19.92 31.21
CA VAL A 852 6.71 -19.16 31.63
C VAL A 852 5.41 -19.84 31.19
N VAL A 853 4.42 -19.81 32.07
CA VAL A 853 3.03 -20.14 31.79
C VAL A 853 2.23 -18.85 31.75
N ILE A 854 1.49 -18.62 30.66
CA ILE A 854 0.49 -17.56 30.56
C ILE A 854 -0.88 -18.20 30.65
N LEU A 855 -1.61 -17.87 31.71
CA LEU A 855 -2.91 -18.44 32.00
C LEU A 855 -4.03 -17.59 31.40
N MET A 856 -4.83 -18.20 30.52
CA MET A 856 -5.99 -17.58 29.89
C MET A 856 -7.24 -18.28 30.44
N LYS A 857 -7.88 -17.66 31.43
CA LYS A 857 -9.12 -18.14 32.06
C LYS A 857 -10.33 -17.44 31.48
N ASN A 858 -11.43 -18.18 31.28
CA ASN A 858 -12.71 -17.64 30.79
C ASN A 858 -12.57 -16.94 29.42
N ILE A 859 -11.93 -17.61 28.47
CA ILE A 859 -11.77 -17.10 27.09
C ILE A 859 -13.15 -16.88 26.49
N THR A 860 -13.46 -15.64 26.12
CA THR A 860 -14.75 -15.21 25.60
C THR A 860 -14.56 -14.38 24.32
N PRO A 861 -15.21 -14.75 23.19
CA PRO A 861 -15.98 -15.99 23.00
C PRO A 861 -15.11 -17.26 23.06
N HIS A 862 -15.70 -18.42 23.35
CA HIS A 862 -14.99 -19.71 23.26
C HIS A 862 -14.52 -19.93 21.81
N THR A 863 -13.34 -20.51 21.64
CA THR A 863 -12.67 -20.64 20.33
C THR A 863 -12.05 -22.02 20.16
N THR A 864 -11.48 -22.33 19.00
CA THR A 864 -10.78 -23.60 18.74
C THR A 864 -9.31 -23.51 19.14
N GLU A 865 -8.68 -24.67 19.39
CA GLU A 865 -7.25 -24.77 19.61
C GLU A 865 -6.46 -24.26 18.39
N LEU A 866 -6.95 -24.61 17.18
CA LEU A 866 -6.34 -24.19 15.92
C LEU A 866 -6.33 -22.66 15.80
N ASP A 867 -7.45 -21.99 16.09
CA ASP A 867 -7.55 -20.53 16.04
C ASP A 867 -6.58 -19.84 17.01
N LEU A 868 -6.51 -20.32 18.26
CA LEU A 868 -5.56 -19.80 19.25
C LEU A 868 -4.11 -19.97 18.79
N ARG A 869 -3.76 -21.13 18.24
CA ARG A 869 -2.41 -21.39 17.72
C ARG A 869 -2.08 -20.47 16.55
N GLU A 870 -2.99 -20.34 15.59
CA GLU A 870 -2.78 -19.50 14.41
C GLU A 870 -2.65 -18.01 14.76
N ARG A 871 -3.41 -17.50 15.74
CA ARG A 871 -3.26 -16.11 16.24
C ARG A 871 -1.91 -15.87 16.88
N LEU A 872 -1.48 -16.78 17.75
CA LEU A 872 -0.19 -16.70 18.43
C LEU A 872 0.96 -16.78 17.41
N ASP A 873 0.88 -17.69 16.45
CA ASP A 873 1.85 -17.82 15.36
C ASP A 873 1.87 -16.58 14.45
N PHE A 874 0.71 -16.06 14.07
CA PHE A 874 0.61 -14.86 13.27
C PHE A 874 1.24 -13.65 13.96
N MET A 875 0.96 -13.46 15.26
CA MET A 875 1.57 -12.38 16.04
C MET A 875 3.06 -12.58 16.24
N ARG A 876 3.55 -13.81 16.45
CA ARG A 876 4.99 -14.08 16.46
C ARG A 876 5.64 -13.64 15.15
N ARG A 877 4.97 -13.79 14.01
CA ARG A 877 5.46 -13.35 12.69
C ARG A 877 5.38 -11.83 12.46
N ASP A 878 4.74 -11.08 13.35
CA ASP A 878 4.69 -9.61 13.29
C ASP A 878 6.10 -9.01 13.47
N GLN A 879 6.37 -7.83 12.90
CA GLN A 879 7.69 -7.21 13.02
C GLN A 879 8.07 -6.95 14.48
N GLU A 880 7.11 -6.61 15.35
CA GLU A 880 7.36 -6.31 16.77
C GLU A 880 7.77 -7.53 17.60
N PHE A 881 7.24 -8.71 17.27
CA PHE A 881 7.48 -9.95 18.01
C PHE A 881 8.27 -10.99 17.24
N SER A 882 8.76 -10.60 16.08
CA SER A 882 9.52 -11.49 15.23
C SER A 882 10.68 -12.15 15.99
N ASP A 883 11.34 -11.45 16.90
CA ASP A 883 12.38 -12.01 17.78
C ASP A 883 11.90 -13.08 18.78
N LEU A 884 10.59 -13.33 18.89
CA LEU A 884 9.95 -14.37 19.71
C LEU A 884 9.50 -15.59 18.90
N ILE A 885 9.62 -15.56 17.56
CA ILE A 885 9.28 -16.71 16.67
C ILE A 885 10.04 -17.97 17.09
N THR A 886 11.19 -17.77 17.71
CA THR A 886 12.21 -18.78 17.95
C THR A 886 12.07 -19.51 19.27
N ARG A 887 11.26 -18.97 20.19
CA ARG A 887 11.05 -19.60 21.49
C ARG A 887 10.21 -20.85 21.34
N LYS A 888 10.64 -21.93 22.00
CA LYS A 888 9.83 -23.14 22.09
C LYS A 888 8.60 -22.81 22.92
N TRP A 889 7.42 -23.04 22.36
CA TRP A 889 6.15 -22.82 23.04
C TRP A 889 5.17 -23.95 22.73
N ASP A 890 4.14 -24.10 23.56
CA ASP A 890 2.98 -24.95 23.28
C ASP A 890 1.72 -24.36 23.92
N LEU A 891 0.56 -24.83 23.46
CA LEU A 891 -0.76 -24.46 23.96
C LEU A 891 -1.37 -25.67 24.67
N VAL A 892 -1.66 -25.53 25.96
CA VAL A 892 -2.30 -26.57 26.76
C VAL A 892 -3.73 -26.17 27.08
N ILE A 893 -4.70 -26.96 26.64
CA ILE A 893 -6.11 -26.77 26.99
C ILE A 893 -6.32 -27.19 28.44
N LEU A 894 -6.87 -26.29 29.26
CA LEU A 894 -7.14 -26.52 30.68
C LEU A 894 -8.59 -26.93 30.93
N GLU A 895 -9.51 -26.33 30.17
CA GLU A 895 -10.95 -26.56 30.25
C GLU A 895 -11.58 -26.40 28.86
N GLY A 896 -12.42 -27.35 28.46
CA GLY A 896 -13.03 -27.42 27.13
C GLY A 896 -12.50 -28.56 26.27
N THR A 897 -12.80 -28.51 24.96
CA THR A 897 -12.31 -29.43 23.93
C THR A 897 -11.45 -28.65 22.92
N PRO A 898 -10.68 -29.32 22.03
CA PRO A 898 -9.97 -28.64 20.94
C PRO A 898 -10.88 -27.83 20.00
N GLU A 899 -12.17 -28.15 19.95
CA GLU A 899 -13.18 -27.47 19.14
C GLU A 899 -13.87 -26.33 19.92
N GLU A 900 -13.79 -26.33 21.26
CA GLU A 900 -14.42 -25.34 22.15
C GLU A 900 -13.57 -25.16 23.42
N VAL A 901 -12.57 -24.29 23.33
CA VAL A 901 -11.62 -23.96 24.39
C VAL A 901 -12.20 -22.88 25.30
N VAL A 902 -12.38 -23.22 26.58
CA VAL A 902 -12.90 -22.32 27.63
C VAL A 902 -11.76 -21.66 28.40
N SER A 903 -10.73 -22.44 28.74
CA SER A 903 -9.51 -21.96 29.38
C SER A 903 -8.30 -22.70 28.81
N ALA A 904 -7.20 -21.97 28.62
CA ALA A 904 -5.95 -22.54 28.12
C ALA A 904 -4.73 -21.87 28.77
N ALA A 905 -3.59 -22.54 28.67
CA ALA A 905 -2.31 -22.03 29.10
C ALA A 905 -1.32 -22.06 27.93
N VAL A 906 -0.65 -20.93 27.68
CA VAL A 906 0.51 -20.90 26.78
C VAL A 906 1.74 -21.18 27.63
N VAL A 907 2.46 -22.24 27.32
CA VAL A 907 3.74 -22.56 27.95
C VAL A 907 4.85 -22.16 26.99
N VAL A 908 5.80 -21.36 27.46
CA VAL A 908 6.90 -20.87 26.64
C VAL A 908 8.18 -21.05 27.42
N VAL A 909 9.26 -21.43 26.73
CA VAL A 909 10.58 -21.40 27.32
C VAL A 909 11.58 -20.73 26.40
N ASP A 910 12.35 -19.81 26.98
CA ASP A 910 13.51 -19.21 26.36
C ASP A 910 14.73 -19.91 26.97
N GLU A 911 15.44 -20.71 26.17
CA GLU A 911 16.54 -21.51 26.68
C GLU A 911 17.78 -20.68 27.01
N GLY A 912 17.83 -19.43 26.51
CA GLY A 912 18.86 -18.44 26.84
C GLY A 912 18.58 -17.66 28.13
N LEU A 913 17.35 -17.66 28.63
CA LEU A 913 16.97 -16.90 29.84
C LEU A 913 15.92 -17.62 30.67
N LEU A 914 16.39 -18.36 31.68
CA LEU A 914 15.57 -19.13 32.61
C LEU A 914 15.25 -18.35 33.90
N VAL A 915 14.10 -18.64 34.52
CA VAL A 915 13.66 -17.97 35.75
C VAL A 915 14.69 -18.07 36.90
N TYR A 916 15.42 -19.18 36.98
CA TYR A 916 16.39 -19.43 38.05
C TYR A 916 17.68 -18.62 37.92
N GLN A 917 18.00 -18.15 36.70
CA GLN A 917 19.22 -17.38 36.44
C GLN A 917 19.08 -15.92 36.87
N SER A 918 17.96 -15.29 36.51
CA SER A 918 17.69 -13.90 36.86
C SER A 918 16.19 -13.62 36.75
N ARG A 919 15.51 -13.67 37.90
CA ARG A 919 14.06 -13.49 37.95
C ARG A 919 13.60 -12.15 37.36
N ASP A 920 14.28 -11.06 37.68
CA ASP A 920 13.93 -9.73 37.16
C ASP A 920 14.09 -9.64 35.63
N ARG A 921 15.14 -10.25 35.06
CA ARG A 921 15.34 -10.28 33.60
C ARG A 921 14.33 -11.19 32.92
N TRP A 922 14.12 -12.39 33.46
CA TRP A 922 13.10 -13.31 32.96
C TRP A 922 11.70 -12.66 32.99
N GLU A 923 11.36 -11.90 34.04
CA GLU A 923 10.11 -11.16 34.14
C GLU A 923 9.96 -10.12 33.01
N ALA A 924 11.03 -9.37 32.69
CA ALA A 924 10.98 -8.33 31.67
C ALA A 924 11.02 -8.88 30.23
N GLU A 925 11.85 -9.87 29.98
CA GLU A 925 12.27 -10.30 28.63
C GLU A 925 11.51 -11.52 28.13
N VAL A 926 11.08 -12.39 29.04
CA VAL A 926 10.33 -13.61 28.73
C VAL A 926 8.87 -13.38 29.11
N ALA A 927 8.57 -13.31 30.40
CA ALA A 927 7.20 -13.25 30.89
C ALA A 927 6.42 -12.03 30.37
N GLY A 928 6.98 -10.82 30.48
CA GLY A 928 6.33 -9.59 30.03
C GLY A 928 6.18 -9.50 28.51
N ARG A 929 7.17 -10.00 27.75
CA ARG A 929 7.12 -10.03 26.29
C ARG A 929 6.11 -11.04 25.75
N GLU A 930 6.10 -12.25 26.28
CA GLU A 930 5.13 -13.27 25.92
C GLU A 930 3.72 -12.85 26.35
N TRP A 931 3.56 -12.21 27.50
CA TRP A 931 2.28 -11.61 27.91
C TRP A 931 1.78 -10.58 26.89
N LYS A 932 2.66 -9.68 26.46
CA LYS A 932 2.33 -8.67 25.43
C LYS A 932 1.97 -9.32 24.09
N LEU A 933 2.67 -10.38 23.69
CA LEU A 933 2.36 -11.12 22.48
C LEU A 933 0.97 -11.77 22.57
N VAL A 934 0.71 -12.50 23.64
CA VAL A 934 -0.55 -13.24 23.84
C VAL A 934 -1.73 -12.27 23.89
N THR A 935 -1.63 -11.20 24.68
CA THR A 935 -2.68 -10.17 24.76
C THR A 935 -2.95 -9.52 23.41
N GLN A 936 -1.92 -9.14 22.65
CA GLN A 936 -2.11 -8.56 21.32
C GLN A 936 -2.64 -9.57 20.29
N ALA A 937 -2.24 -10.84 20.36
CA ALA A 937 -2.74 -11.89 19.47
C ALA A 937 -4.23 -12.16 19.64
N LEU A 938 -4.69 -12.09 20.88
CA LEU A 938 -6.07 -12.31 21.25
C LEU A 938 -6.90 -11.05 20.99
N GLN A 939 -6.34 -9.86 21.17
CA GLN A 939 -7.01 -8.58 20.93
C GLN A 939 -6.96 -8.09 19.48
N ARG A 940 -6.21 -8.75 18.60
CA ARG A 940 -6.21 -8.44 17.16
C ARG A 940 -7.43 -9.05 16.50
N SER A 941 -8.32 -8.21 16.00
CA SER A 941 -9.33 -8.63 15.04
C SER A 941 -8.69 -8.78 13.66
N GLU A 942 -9.09 -9.79 12.90
CA GLU A 942 -8.86 -9.76 11.46
C GLU A 942 -9.72 -8.67 10.87
N SER A 943 -9.07 -7.71 10.21
CA SER A 943 -9.74 -6.53 9.68
C SER A 943 -10.68 -6.91 8.55
N LEU A 944 -11.85 -6.28 8.53
CA LEU A 944 -12.77 -6.27 7.39
C LEU A 944 -12.03 -6.08 6.06
N ALA A 945 -12.54 -6.70 5.00
CA ALA A 945 -11.92 -6.70 3.68
C ALA A 945 -11.66 -5.29 3.13
N GLY A 946 -12.40 -4.27 3.58
CA GLY A 946 -12.00 -2.87 3.46
C GLY A 946 -12.78 -1.93 4.36
N VAL A 947 -12.21 -0.77 4.67
CA VAL A 947 -12.87 0.30 5.42
C VAL A 947 -12.48 1.64 4.82
N ASP A 948 -13.46 2.39 4.31
CA ASP A 948 -13.30 3.77 3.81
C ASP A 948 -14.05 4.74 4.71
N THR A 949 -13.37 5.75 5.21
CA THR A 949 -13.97 6.79 6.05
C THR A 949 -13.59 8.16 5.54
N PHE A 950 -14.58 9.04 5.44
CA PHE A 950 -14.42 10.40 4.97
C PHE A 950 -15.06 11.36 5.96
N ASP A 951 -14.26 12.28 6.51
CA ASP A 951 -14.79 13.40 7.27
C ASP A 951 -15.62 14.34 6.37
N ALA A 952 -16.62 15.01 6.96
CA ALA A 952 -17.51 15.94 6.26
C ALA A 952 -16.75 17.09 5.56
N ALA A 953 -15.62 17.53 6.10
CA ALA A 953 -14.77 18.56 5.48
C ALA A 953 -14.00 18.02 4.26
N VAL A 954 -13.65 16.73 4.24
CA VAL A 954 -13.07 16.06 3.07
C VAL A 954 -14.11 15.98 1.97
N ALA A 955 -15.28 15.47 2.33
CA ALA A 955 -16.37 15.24 1.40
C ALA A 955 -16.85 16.53 0.71
N ARG A 956 -16.94 17.64 1.46
CA ARG A 956 -17.27 18.96 0.91
C ARG A 956 -16.23 19.47 -0.10
N SER A 957 -14.94 19.20 0.14
CA SER A 957 -13.86 19.57 -0.77
C SER A 957 -13.90 18.76 -2.06
N PHE A 958 -14.09 17.44 -1.97
CA PHE A 958 -14.25 16.56 -3.13
C PHE A 958 -15.43 16.99 -4.00
N ARG A 959 -16.57 17.30 -3.39
CA ARG A 959 -17.74 17.81 -4.11
C ARG A 959 -17.44 19.12 -4.84
N GLY A 960 -16.72 20.04 -4.19
CA GLY A 960 -16.30 21.30 -4.79
C GLY A 960 -15.38 21.09 -6.00
N LYS A 961 -14.38 20.20 -5.88
CA LYS A 961 -13.45 19.84 -6.97
C LYS A 961 -14.20 19.19 -8.14
N ALA A 962 -15.12 18.27 -7.88
CA ALA A 962 -15.93 17.62 -8.91
C ALA A 962 -16.77 18.65 -9.70
N VAL A 963 -17.48 19.54 -9.00
CA VAL A 963 -18.27 20.62 -9.64
C VAL A 963 -17.37 21.56 -10.45
N ALA A 964 -16.19 21.90 -9.93
CA ALA A 964 -15.22 22.73 -10.64
C ALA A 964 -14.69 22.03 -11.91
N ALA A 965 -14.32 20.76 -11.83
CA ALA A 965 -13.82 19.98 -12.97
C ALA A 965 -14.86 19.89 -14.09
N VAL A 966 -16.11 19.60 -13.74
CA VAL A 966 -17.24 19.60 -14.70
C VAL A 966 -17.42 20.98 -15.32
N SER A 967 -17.54 22.02 -14.50
CA SER A 967 -17.79 23.39 -14.99
C SER A 967 -16.67 23.93 -15.88
N ILE A 968 -15.41 23.69 -15.50
CA ILE A 968 -14.23 24.11 -16.28
C ILE A 968 -14.16 23.32 -17.59
N SER A 969 -14.41 22.02 -17.56
CA SER A 969 -14.43 21.20 -18.79
C SER A 969 -15.50 21.71 -19.76
N PHE A 970 -16.72 21.94 -19.29
CA PHE A 970 -17.80 22.52 -20.09
C PHE A 970 -17.42 23.88 -20.68
N LEU A 971 -16.79 24.76 -19.89
CA LEU A 971 -16.35 26.08 -20.35
C LEU A 971 -15.27 25.99 -21.42
N LEU A 972 -14.21 25.20 -21.19
CA LEU A 972 -13.10 25.04 -22.14
C LEU A 972 -13.55 24.41 -23.45
N ILE A 973 -14.42 23.40 -23.37
CA ILE A 973 -15.04 22.77 -24.55
C ILE A 973 -15.90 23.78 -25.32
N THR A 974 -16.71 24.56 -24.62
CA THR A 974 -17.56 25.60 -25.22
C THR A 974 -16.71 26.59 -26.00
N ILE A 975 -15.62 27.08 -25.39
CA ILE A 975 -14.65 27.99 -26.01
C ILE A 975 -14.01 27.32 -27.23
N TYR A 976 -13.58 26.08 -27.10
CA TYR A 976 -12.98 25.32 -28.19
C TYR A 976 -13.92 25.19 -29.39
N ILE A 977 -15.17 24.76 -29.19
CA ILE A 977 -16.15 24.61 -30.27
C ILE A 977 -16.48 25.97 -30.90
N TRP A 978 -16.60 27.02 -30.09
CA TRP A 978 -16.84 28.37 -30.60
C TRP A 978 -15.70 28.84 -31.53
N VAL A 979 -14.45 28.70 -31.09
CA VAL A 979 -13.26 29.04 -31.88
C VAL A 979 -13.18 28.17 -33.15
N ARG A 980 -13.43 26.87 -33.02
CA ARG A 980 -13.29 25.89 -34.09
C ARG A 980 -14.28 26.10 -35.24
N PHE A 981 -15.54 26.37 -34.92
CA PHE A 981 -16.63 26.50 -35.90
C PHE A 981 -16.95 27.95 -36.28
N GLY A 982 -16.38 28.95 -35.57
CA GLY A 982 -16.55 30.37 -35.87
C GLY A 982 -18.00 30.87 -35.78
N SER A 983 -18.87 30.12 -35.09
CA SER A 983 -20.30 30.41 -34.99
C SER A 983 -20.84 29.97 -33.64
N ILE A 984 -21.46 30.91 -32.92
CA ILE A 984 -22.05 30.65 -31.61
C ILE A 984 -23.21 29.64 -31.67
N ARG A 985 -23.86 29.47 -32.83
CA ARG A 985 -24.95 28.50 -32.99
C ARG A 985 -24.47 27.05 -32.89
N TYR A 986 -23.29 26.74 -33.43
CA TYR A 986 -22.70 25.41 -33.34
C TYR A 986 -22.30 25.11 -31.89
N SER A 987 -21.68 26.09 -31.23
CA SER A 987 -21.34 25.99 -29.81
C SER A 987 -22.58 25.80 -28.93
N LEU A 988 -23.64 26.59 -29.12
CA LEU A 988 -24.89 26.44 -28.37
C LEU A 988 -25.58 25.08 -28.60
N ALA A 989 -25.60 24.60 -29.85
CA ALA A 989 -26.18 23.30 -30.17
C ALA A 989 -25.41 22.15 -29.50
N ALA A 990 -24.08 22.22 -29.48
CA ALA A 990 -23.23 21.24 -28.78
C ALA A 990 -23.45 21.29 -27.26
N ILE A 991 -23.51 22.48 -26.65
CA ILE A 991 -23.74 22.63 -25.20
C ILE A 991 -25.09 22.07 -24.78
N VAL A 992 -26.15 22.33 -25.56
CA VAL A 992 -27.49 21.83 -25.23
C VAL A 992 -27.53 20.30 -25.32
N ALA A 993 -26.88 19.69 -26.31
CA ALA A 993 -26.77 18.25 -26.40
C ALA A 993 -25.96 17.66 -25.23
N LEU A 994 -24.82 18.28 -24.89
CA LEU A 994 -24.03 17.86 -23.73
C LEU A 994 -24.79 17.93 -22.40
N LEU A 995 -25.51 19.03 -22.15
CA LEU A 995 -26.34 19.18 -20.95
C LEU A 995 -27.45 18.13 -20.92
N HIS A 996 -28.08 17.88 -22.07
CA HIS A 996 -29.07 16.81 -22.21
C HIS A 996 -28.47 15.45 -21.81
N ASP A 997 -27.29 15.11 -22.32
CA ASP A 997 -26.70 13.79 -22.12
C ASP A 997 -26.26 13.57 -20.67
N VAL A 998 -25.60 14.56 -20.06
CA VAL A 998 -25.16 14.49 -18.66
C VAL A 998 -26.35 14.44 -17.72
N LEU A 999 -27.37 15.28 -17.91
CA LEU A 999 -28.57 15.26 -17.05
C LEU A 999 -29.35 13.96 -17.20
N THR A 1000 -29.42 13.40 -18.41
CA THR A 1000 -30.08 12.12 -18.65
C THR A 1000 -29.29 10.97 -18.01
N ALA A 1001 -27.96 10.96 -18.13
CA ALA A 1001 -27.11 9.95 -17.49
C ALA A 1001 -27.28 9.97 -15.97
N VAL A 1002 -27.16 11.14 -15.34
CA VAL A 1002 -27.36 11.31 -13.89
C VAL A 1002 -28.79 10.94 -13.47
N GLY A 1003 -29.79 11.31 -14.27
CA GLY A 1003 -31.18 10.96 -14.01
C GLY A 1003 -31.45 9.45 -14.10
N LEU A 1004 -30.80 8.74 -15.01
CA LEU A 1004 -30.91 7.28 -15.14
C LEU A 1004 -30.15 6.53 -14.04
N ILE A 1005 -29.08 7.11 -13.50
CA ILE A 1005 -28.42 6.62 -12.27
C ILE A 1005 -29.39 6.72 -11.08
N ALA A 1006 -30.03 7.87 -10.90
CA ALA A 1006 -31.05 8.04 -9.86
C ALA A 1006 -32.23 7.08 -10.05
N LEU A 1007 -32.64 6.85 -11.31
CA LEU A 1007 -33.68 5.87 -11.63
C LEU A 1007 -33.24 4.43 -11.30
N ALA A 1008 -31.98 4.07 -11.53
CA ALA A 1008 -31.46 2.74 -11.21
C ALA A 1008 -31.58 2.45 -9.71
N ASP A 1009 -31.19 3.39 -8.85
CA ASP A 1009 -31.37 3.28 -7.39
C ASP A 1009 -32.84 3.16 -6.99
N MET A 1010 -33.71 4.01 -7.54
CA MET A 1010 -35.15 3.97 -7.27
C MET A 1010 -35.78 2.63 -7.70
N LEU A 1011 -35.43 2.12 -8.88
CA LEU A 1011 -35.94 0.85 -9.40
C LEU A 1011 -35.41 -0.34 -8.60
N TYR A 1012 -34.15 -0.29 -8.16
CA TYR A 1012 -33.55 -1.31 -7.30
C TYR A 1012 -34.27 -1.43 -5.96
N ARG A 1013 -34.66 -0.29 -5.36
CA ARG A 1013 -35.43 -0.22 -4.11
C ARG A 1013 -36.90 -0.62 -4.28
N SER A 1014 -37.41 -0.67 -5.50
CA SER A 1014 -38.81 -0.98 -5.77
C SER A 1014 -39.09 -2.48 -5.66
N GLY A 1015 -40.09 -2.88 -4.87
CA GLY A 1015 -40.45 -4.30 -4.73
C GLY A 1015 -40.95 -4.97 -6.02
N THR A 1016 -41.49 -4.18 -6.96
CA THR A 1016 -42.04 -4.70 -8.23
C THR A 1016 -40.98 -4.94 -9.29
N PHE A 1017 -40.01 -4.02 -9.44
CA PHE A 1017 -38.99 -4.11 -10.50
C PHE A 1017 -37.63 -4.58 -9.99
N GLY A 1018 -37.41 -4.63 -8.68
CA GLY A 1018 -36.16 -5.06 -8.04
C GLY A 1018 -35.58 -6.36 -8.61
N PRO A 1019 -36.34 -7.47 -8.74
CA PRO A 1019 -35.80 -8.73 -9.26
C PRO A 1019 -35.29 -8.63 -10.71
N ILE A 1020 -35.96 -7.86 -11.56
CA ILE A 1020 -35.56 -7.66 -12.97
C ILE A 1020 -34.26 -6.84 -13.01
N VAL A 1021 -34.20 -5.77 -12.21
CA VAL A 1021 -33.05 -4.86 -12.12
C VAL A 1021 -31.82 -5.61 -11.61
N GLN A 1022 -32.00 -6.46 -10.58
CA GLN A 1022 -30.96 -7.34 -10.02
C GLN A 1022 -30.46 -8.35 -11.05
N SER A 1023 -31.36 -9.00 -11.81
CA SER A 1023 -30.97 -9.96 -12.87
C SER A 1023 -30.16 -9.34 -14.00
N LEU A 1024 -30.25 -8.02 -14.17
CA LEU A 1024 -29.46 -7.26 -15.14
C LEU A 1024 -28.18 -6.69 -14.53
N ASN A 1025 -27.84 -7.01 -13.28
CA ASN A 1025 -26.72 -6.44 -12.51
C ASN A 1025 -26.77 -4.90 -12.41
N ILE A 1026 -27.97 -4.32 -12.41
CA ILE A 1026 -28.15 -2.90 -12.15
C ILE A 1026 -28.17 -2.74 -10.62
N MET A 1027 -27.16 -2.08 -10.08
CA MET A 1027 -26.99 -1.86 -8.65
C MET A 1027 -27.50 -0.46 -8.28
N PRO A 1028 -27.75 -0.16 -6.99
CA PRO A 1028 -28.14 1.18 -6.55
C PRO A 1028 -26.94 2.14 -6.62
N PHE A 1029 -26.60 2.54 -7.84
CA PHE A 1029 -25.42 3.35 -8.14
C PHE A 1029 -25.51 4.73 -7.47
N LYS A 1030 -24.41 5.15 -6.85
CA LYS A 1030 -24.24 6.48 -6.26
C LYS A 1030 -23.20 7.26 -7.05
N ILE A 1031 -23.28 8.57 -6.99
CA ILE A 1031 -22.25 9.45 -7.53
C ILE A 1031 -21.08 9.42 -6.55
N ASP A 1032 -20.02 8.72 -6.92
CA ASP A 1032 -18.69 8.70 -6.29
C ASP A 1032 -17.65 9.40 -7.20
N LEU A 1033 -16.39 9.46 -6.78
CA LEU A 1033 -15.29 10.06 -7.55
C LEU A 1033 -15.10 9.37 -8.92
N SER A 1034 -15.24 8.05 -8.98
CA SER A 1034 -15.15 7.26 -10.19
C SER A 1034 -16.25 7.62 -11.20
N LEU A 1035 -17.48 7.79 -10.74
CA LEU A 1035 -18.62 8.13 -11.58
C LEU A 1035 -18.50 9.55 -12.13
N ILE A 1036 -17.91 10.50 -11.39
CA ILE A 1036 -17.56 11.83 -11.93
C ILE A 1036 -16.61 11.70 -13.13
N ALA A 1037 -15.61 10.82 -13.04
CA ALA A 1037 -14.71 10.55 -14.15
C ALA A 1037 -15.44 9.94 -15.37
N ALA A 1038 -16.43 9.05 -15.14
CA ALA A 1038 -17.29 8.53 -16.19
C ALA A 1038 -18.12 9.64 -16.86
N LEU A 1039 -18.77 10.51 -16.08
CA LEU A 1039 -19.56 11.63 -16.59
C LEU A 1039 -18.74 12.60 -17.43
N LEU A 1040 -17.51 12.92 -16.98
CA LEU A 1040 -16.58 13.76 -17.74
C LEU A 1040 -16.13 13.08 -19.05
N THR A 1041 -15.99 11.76 -19.03
CA THR A 1041 -15.67 10.98 -20.23
C THR A 1041 -16.83 10.96 -21.22
N ILE A 1042 -18.09 10.91 -20.75
CA ILE A 1042 -19.28 11.05 -21.59
C ILE A 1042 -19.29 12.41 -22.30
N ILE A 1043 -18.90 13.49 -21.62
CA ILE A 1043 -18.83 14.82 -22.22
C ILE A 1043 -17.85 14.81 -23.40
N GLY A 1044 -16.67 14.19 -23.25
CA GLY A 1044 -15.71 14.04 -24.33
C GLY A 1044 -16.24 13.19 -25.48
N TYR A 1045 -16.81 12.03 -25.16
CA TYR A 1045 -17.35 11.08 -26.13
C TYR A 1045 -18.54 11.62 -26.93
N SER A 1046 -19.57 12.15 -26.26
CA SER A 1046 -20.80 12.67 -26.90
C SER A 1046 -20.48 13.78 -27.91
N LEU A 1047 -19.45 14.60 -27.62
CA LEU A 1047 -19.02 15.64 -28.55
C LEU A 1047 -18.38 15.11 -29.80
N ASN A 1048 -17.75 13.93 -29.77
CA ASN A 1048 -17.04 13.39 -30.92
C ASN A 1048 -17.99 13.23 -32.12
N ASP A 1049 -19.13 12.57 -31.92
CA ASP A 1049 -20.16 12.43 -32.95
C ASP A 1049 -20.78 13.77 -33.35
N THR A 1050 -21.05 14.63 -32.36
CA THR A 1050 -21.59 15.98 -32.62
C THR A 1050 -20.65 16.79 -33.53
N ILE A 1051 -19.34 16.80 -33.26
CA ILE A 1051 -18.32 17.49 -34.04
C ILE A 1051 -18.22 16.91 -35.44
N ILE A 1052 -18.26 15.58 -35.59
CA ILE A 1052 -18.23 14.92 -36.89
C ILE A 1052 -19.41 15.34 -37.76
N ILE A 1053 -20.63 15.33 -37.22
CA ILE A 1053 -21.83 15.74 -37.96
C ILE A 1053 -21.77 17.24 -38.29
N MET A 1054 -21.33 18.07 -37.34
CA MET A 1054 -21.17 19.52 -37.54
C MET A 1054 -20.12 19.85 -38.59
N ASP A 1055 -18.99 19.14 -38.61
CA ASP A 1055 -17.94 19.29 -39.61
C ASP A 1055 -18.46 18.89 -41.00
N ARG A 1056 -19.27 17.82 -41.10
CA ARG A 1056 -19.95 17.46 -42.34
C ARG A 1056 -20.96 18.51 -42.80
N ILE A 1057 -21.72 19.11 -41.88
CA ILE A 1057 -22.62 20.24 -42.17
C ILE A 1057 -21.81 21.42 -42.71
N ARG A 1058 -20.67 21.73 -42.09
CA ARG A 1058 -19.77 22.80 -42.53
C ARG A 1058 -19.18 22.53 -43.91
N GLU A 1059 -18.72 21.30 -44.18
CA GLU A 1059 -18.20 20.86 -45.48
C GLU A 1059 -19.27 21.01 -46.57
N ASN A 1060 -20.48 20.46 -46.33
CA ASN A 1060 -21.58 20.52 -47.28
C ASN A 1060 -22.16 21.94 -47.46
N ARG A 1061 -22.04 22.81 -46.45
CA ARG A 1061 -22.42 24.23 -46.53
C ARG A 1061 -21.45 25.02 -47.41
N GLY A 1062 -20.16 24.67 -47.43
CA GLY A 1062 -19.14 25.38 -48.18
C GLY A 1062 -19.07 26.86 -47.76
N LYS A 1063 -19.21 27.76 -48.75
CA LYS A 1063 -19.14 29.22 -48.55
C LYS A 1063 -20.46 29.87 -48.09
N LEU A 1064 -21.55 29.10 -47.98
CA LEU A 1064 -22.83 29.66 -47.54
C LEU A 1064 -22.74 30.11 -46.08
N GLU A 1065 -23.37 31.23 -45.73
CA GLU A 1065 -23.36 31.75 -44.36
C GLU A 1065 -24.16 30.82 -43.40
N TYR A 1066 -25.24 30.20 -43.88
CA TYR A 1066 -26.12 29.34 -43.09
C TYR A 1066 -26.38 27.98 -43.74
N ALA A 1067 -26.58 26.95 -42.90
CA ALA A 1067 -26.95 25.61 -43.36
C ALA A 1067 -28.47 25.53 -43.61
N SER A 1068 -28.85 25.20 -44.85
CA SER A 1068 -30.25 24.97 -45.24
C SER A 1068 -30.77 23.63 -44.73
N ARG A 1069 -32.10 23.43 -44.75
CA ARG A 1069 -32.72 22.15 -44.36
C ARG A 1069 -32.13 20.96 -45.15
N ARG A 1070 -31.86 21.17 -46.45
CA ARG A 1070 -31.27 20.14 -47.33
C ARG A 1070 -29.86 19.77 -46.89
N ILE A 1071 -29.03 20.76 -46.55
CA ILE A 1071 -27.64 20.56 -46.14
C ILE A 1071 -27.58 19.77 -44.84
N VAL A 1072 -28.37 20.14 -43.84
CA VAL A 1072 -28.38 19.47 -42.54
C VAL A 1072 -28.84 18.01 -42.68
N ASN A 1073 -29.98 17.75 -43.33
CA ASN A 1073 -30.45 16.38 -43.56
C ASN A 1073 -29.46 15.53 -44.37
N LEU A 1074 -28.85 16.10 -45.41
CA LEU A 1074 -27.85 15.39 -46.20
C LEU A 1074 -26.63 15.01 -45.36
N SER A 1075 -26.17 15.92 -44.51
CA SER A 1075 -24.99 15.71 -43.67
C SER A 1075 -25.22 14.64 -42.61
N ILE A 1076 -26.41 14.63 -41.98
CA ILE A 1076 -26.82 13.58 -41.03
C ILE A 1076 -26.84 12.21 -41.74
N ASN A 1077 -27.54 12.10 -42.86
CA ASN A 1077 -27.66 10.82 -43.56
C ASN A 1077 -26.30 10.27 -44.07
N GLN A 1078 -25.37 11.15 -44.43
CA GLN A 1078 -24.01 10.77 -44.83
C GLN A 1078 -23.10 10.33 -43.67
N THR A 1079 -23.46 10.65 -42.43
CA THR A 1079 -22.63 10.36 -41.25
C THR A 1079 -23.16 9.22 -40.40
N ILE A 1080 -24.41 8.79 -40.59
CA ILE A 1080 -25.05 7.69 -39.85
C ILE A 1080 -24.23 6.40 -39.87
N SER A 1081 -23.74 5.98 -41.05
CA SER A 1081 -22.92 4.76 -41.17
C SER A 1081 -21.75 4.80 -40.19
N ARG A 1082 -21.03 5.93 -40.16
CA ARG A 1082 -19.88 6.15 -39.27
C ARG A 1082 -20.31 6.14 -37.81
N THR A 1083 -21.22 7.03 -37.43
CA THR A 1083 -21.71 7.19 -36.05
C THR A 1083 -22.24 5.88 -35.47
N LEU A 1084 -22.92 5.05 -36.27
CA LEU A 1084 -23.43 3.77 -35.80
C LEU A 1084 -22.30 2.77 -35.52
N ILE A 1085 -21.28 2.70 -36.37
CA ILE A 1085 -20.15 1.77 -36.20
C ILE A 1085 -19.29 2.17 -35.00
N THR A 1086 -18.97 3.46 -34.88
CA THR A 1086 -18.12 4.02 -33.81
C THR A 1086 -18.77 3.87 -32.44
N SER A 1087 -20.07 4.13 -32.37
CA SER A 1087 -20.85 3.88 -31.15
C SER A 1087 -21.02 2.41 -30.86
N SER A 1088 -21.18 1.55 -31.86
CA SER A 1088 -21.27 0.10 -31.63
C SER A 1088 -19.98 -0.49 -31.07
N THR A 1089 -18.81 -0.12 -31.58
CA THR A 1089 -17.52 -0.63 -31.08
C THR A 1089 -17.25 -0.18 -29.64
N THR A 1090 -17.57 1.08 -29.34
CA THR A 1090 -17.44 1.62 -27.97
C THR A 1090 -18.45 0.96 -27.03
N LEU A 1091 -19.70 0.79 -27.48
CA LEU A 1091 -20.75 0.13 -26.71
C LEU A 1091 -20.40 -1.33 -26.39
N ILE A 1092 -19.82 -2.07 -27.35
CA ILE A 1092 -19.35 -3.45 -27.12
C ILE A 1092 -18.27 -3.48 -26.03
N ALA A 1093 -17.26 -2.60 -26.11
CA ALA A 1093 -16.19 -2.56 -25.11
C ALA A 1093 -16.71 -2.21 -23.71
N VAL A 1094 -17.60 -1.21 -23.62
CA VAL A 1094 -18.20 -0.78 -22.35
C VAL A 1094 -19.18 -1.83 -21.80
N LEU A 1095 -19.90 -2.54 -22.68
CA LEU A 1095 -20.80 -3.62 -22.27
C LEU A 1095 -20.02 -4.80 -21.70
N ILE A 1096 -18.90 -5.19 -22.30
CA ILE A 1096 -18.02 -6.24 -21.76
C ILE A 1096 -17.46 -5.79 -20.41
N LEU A 1097 -17.03 -4.54 -20.29
CA LEU A 1097 -16.59 -3.98 -19.01
C LEU A 1097 -17.71 -3.98 -17.95
N TYR A 1098 -18.96 -3.76 -18.34
CA TYR A 1098 -20.10 -3.79 -17.42
C TYR A 1098 -20.42 -5.19 -16.91
N ILE A 1099 -20.29 -6.20 -17.78
CA ILE A 1099 -20.59 -7.60 -17.44
C ILE A 1099 -19.42 -8.24 -16.67
N ASP A 1100 -18.17 -8.06 -17.16
CA ASP A 1100 -17.00 -8.82 -16.69
C ASP A 1100 -16.00 -7.96 -15.89
N GLY A 1101 -16.16 -6.64 -15.82
CA GLY A 1101 -15.15 -5.74 -15.23
C GLY A 1101 -15.05 -5.72 -13.71
N GLY A 1102 -15.90 -6.47 -13.00
CA GLY A 1102 -16.02 -6.43 -11.53
C GLY A 1102 -16.85 -5.27 -11.00
N GLU A 1103 -17.15 -5.28 -9.70
CA GLU A 1103 -18.04 -4.30 -9.08
C GLU A 1103 -17.46 -2.87 -9.11
N GLY A 1104 -16.17 -2.72 -8.86
CA GLY A 1104 -15.54 -1.40 -8.72
C GLY A 1104 -15.68 -0.51 -9.97
N VAL A 1105 -15.79 -1.10 -11.17
CA VAL A 1105 -16.02 -0.35 -12.43
C VAL A 1105 -17.45 -0.46 -12.93
N ARG A 1106 -18.36 -1.13 -12.22
CA ARG A 1106 -19.72 -1.39 -12.72
C ARG A 1106 -20.56 -0.12 -12.80
N ALA A 1107 -20.49 0.73 -11.78
CA ALA A 1107 -21.14 2.04 -11.80
C ALA A 1107 -20.57 2.94 -12.92
N PHE A 1108 -19.25 2.91 -13.07
CA PHE A 1108 -18.51 3.62 -14.10
C PHE A 1108 -18.94 3.18 -15.52
N SER A 1109 -18.93 1.88 -15.80
CA SER A 1109 -19.28 1.29 -17.09
C SER A 1109 -20.76 1.42 -17.42
N PHE A 1110 -21.67 1.28 -16.45
CA PHE A 1110 -23.10 1.55 -16.63
C PHE A 1110 -23.35 3.00 -17.06
N THR A 1111 -22.68 3.94 -16.39
CA THR A 1111 -22.76 5.36 -16.72
C THR A 1111 -22.30 5.62 -18.14
N LEU A 1112 -21.14 5.05 -18.54
CA LEU A 1112 -20.64 5.14 -19.91
C LEU A 1112 -21.60 4.48 -20.94
N LEU A 1113 -22.21 3.34 -20.61
CA LEU A 1113 -23.13 2.63 -21.50
C LEU A 1113 -24.32 3.53 -21.86
N ILE A 1114 -24.92 4.14 -20.84
CA ILE A 1114 -26.00 5.13 -21.03
C ILE A 1114 -25.49 6.34 -21.82
N GLY A 1115 -24.33 6.88 -21.43
CA GLY A 1115 -23.75 8.07 -22.07
C GLY A 1115 -23.49 7.88 -23.55
N VAL A 1116 -22.95 6.73 -23.96
CA VAL A 1116 -22.70 6.39 -25.37
C VAL A 1116 -24.01 6.31 -26.14
N LEU A 1117 -25.03 5.63 -25.59
CA LEU A 1117 -26.36 5.50 -26.23
C LEU A 1117 -27.05 6.86 -26.39
N VAL A 1118 -27.13 7.62 -25.30
CA VAL A 1118 -27.80 8.92 -25.28
C VAL A 1118 -27.05 9.95 -26.13
N GLY A 1119 -25.71 9.97 -26.06
CA GLY A 1119 -24.87 10.88 -26.85
C GLY A 1119 -24.93 10.62 -28.36
N THR A 1120 -25.02 9.36 -28.77
CA THR A 1120 -25.22 8.99 -30.19
C THR A 1120 -26.58 9.52 -30.68
N TYR A 1121 -27.63 9.32 -29.88
CA TYR A 1121 -28.97 9.82 -30.17
C TYR A 1121 -29.01 11.35 -30.23
N SER A 1122 -28.47 12.03 -29.22
CA SER A 1122 -28.54 13.49 -29.08
C SER A 1122 -27.76 14.19 -30.20
N SER A 1123 -26.60 13.65 -30.61
CA SER A 1123 -25.80 14.18 -31.72
C SER A 1123 -26.59 14.25 -33.03
N VAL A 1124 -27.35 13.19 -33.34
CA VAL A 1124 -28.15 13.06 -34.57
C VAL A 1124 -29.50 13.79 -34.48
N ALA A 1125 -30.23 13.60 -33.38
CA ALA A 1125 -31.63 14.00 -33.25
C ALA A 1125 -31.82 15.38 -32.60
N VAL A 1126 -30.85 15.88 -31.82
CA VAL A 1126 -30.92 17.13 -31.07
C VAL A 1126 -29.92 18.15 -31.61
N ALA A 1127 -28.62 17.87 -31.55
CA ALA A 1127 -27.56 18.81 -31.88
C ALA A 1127 -27.60 19.25 -33.35
N ALA A 1128 -27.58 18.29 -34.28
CA ALA A 1128 -27.52 18.61 -35.71
C ALA A 1128 -28.74 19.40 -36.24
N PRO A 1129 -30.00 19.07 -35.88
CA PRO A 1129 -31.16 19.88 -36.26
C PRO A 1129 -31.17 21.30 -35.68
N MET A 1130 -30.53 21.55 -34.54
CA MET A 1130 -30.47 22.88 -33.92
C MET A 1130 -29.60 23.89 -34.69
N VAL A 1131 -28.69 23.41 -35.54
CA VAL A 1131 -27.83 24.28 -36.37
C VAL A 1131 -28.63 24.97 -37.49
N TRP A 1132 -29.79 24.43 -37.87
CA TRP A 1132 -30.64 24.97 -38.94
C TRP A 1132 -31.30 26.31 -38.56
N SER A 1133 -31.41 27.22 -39.54
CA SER A 1133 -32.07 28.51 -39.37
C SER A 1133 -33.29 28.69 -40.29
N ALA A 1134 -34.49 28.62 -39.72
CA ALA A 1134 -35.76 28.78 -40.44
C ALA A 1134 -35.88 30.13 -41.17
N LYS A 1135 -35.43 31.22 -40.54
CA LYS A 1135 -35.51 32.59 -41.08
C LYS A 1135 -34.72 32.71 -42.39
N HIS A 1136 -33.47 32.22 -42.37
CA HIS A 1136 -32.55 32.30 -43.52
C HIS A 1136 -32.92 31.33 -44.64
N ASP A 1137 -33.44 30.15 -44.30
CA ASP A 1137 -33.91 29.17 -45.30
C ASP A 1137 -35.16 29.67 -46.04
N ARG A 1138 -36.00 30.47 -45.37
CA ARG A 1138 -37.17 31.12 -45.99
C ARG A 1138 -36.79 32.30 -46.86
N THR A 1139 -35.86 33.16 -46.45
CA THR A 1139 -35.35 34.26 -47.31
C THR A 1139 -34.62 33.74 -48.54
N ALA A 1140 -33.77 32.71 -48.42
CA ALA A 1140 -33.08 32.12 -49.57
C ALA A 1140 -34.05 31.50 -50.60
N LYS A 1141 -35.18 30.96 -50.14
CA LYS A 1141 -36.26 30.49 -51.04
C LYS A 1141 -36.99 31.64 -51.72
N LEU A 1142 -37.23 32.74 -51.01
CA LEU A 1142 -37.89 33.93 -51.54
C LEU A 1142 -37.02 34.68 -52.55
N GLU A 1143 -35.70 34.76 -52.32
CA GLU A 1143 -34.73 35.35 -53.26
C GLU A 1143 -34.60 34.50 -54.53
N LYS A 1144 -34.49 33.17 -54.42
CA LYS A 1144 -34.50 32.29 -55.59
C LYS A 1144 -35.79 32.33 -56.39
N ALA A 1145 -36.93 32.48 -55.73
CA ALA A 1145 -38.21 32.64 -56.41
C ALA A 1145 -38.25 33.95 -57.22
N LYS A 1146 -37.67 35.03 -56.69
CA LYS A 1146 -37.52 36.32 -57.38
C LYS A 1146 -36.48 36.33 -58.50
N GLU A 1147 -35.48 35.44 -58.48
CA GLU A 1147 -34.51 35.27 -59.57
C GLU A 1147 -35.03 34.37 -60.71
N SER A 1148 -36.09 33.60 -60.45
CA SER A 1148 -36.73 32.71 -61.42
C SER A 1148 -37.99 33.29 -62.09
N GLU A 1149 -38.45 34.45 -61.62
CA GLU A 1149 -39.43 35.34 -62.28
C GLU A 1149 -38.67 36.40 -63.07
#